data_AF-A0A3M9Z7D9-F1
#
_entry.id   AF-A0A3M9Z7D9-F1
#
_cell.length_a   1.000
_cell.length_b   1.000
_cell.length_c   1.000
_cell.angle_alpha   90.00
_cell.angle_beta   90.00
_cell.angle_gamma   90.00
#
_symmetry.space_group_name_H-M   'P 1'
#
loop_
_entity.id
_entity.type
_entity.pdbx_description
1 polymer ?
#
loop_
_entity_poly.entity_id
_entity_poly.type
_entity_poly.pdbx_seq_one_letter_code
_entity_poly.pdbx_strand_id
1 'polypeptide(L)'
;MPHYLKPNAIAEPLFNQWYAWSYLIPPATAALYVANSHLKILESFVESPQVHQAAWRDPAMRGGPFIHYDASRVPELRWLLEQTRTQQADLLDLAAAIQALDQLLRREARGYSLEPLYAQIPQPLRGYVELVYDLNHQPTIRFMEGLLYRSPYYKPANQSIALYLGNEDCRSFVLSTPRLPDQNSLHLPIPFADRRWDELFQMRERPGSYGEICQRLAIPAADQPLFSRLFTEDYPNLTSKYTGEDVRIRYFGHACVLIQTQDVSILCDPLISYQQQDGIARYTYSDLPSVIDYVLITHNHQDHIMFETLLQLRYKIKTIIVPKSNKGALIDPSLKLILQAIGFSNVREIDELEQIDLPDGTVTSLPVLGEHGDLNIGAKTAYLIHLKGQSILCAADSNNIEPQLYAHLRNCLGDIDVMFIGMECEGAPYTWAYSALLSQPVPRQMAQSRRLDGSDADKAIQLVQQFSPQQVYVYAMGQEPWLTHITSIQYTPTSRPILESDRLIAYCRQQGIYSERLLGCREILLAPHPPHAGGLPHRSASSVASTQQKVESVFHPVFHPVFPNETAPSLSDWLAELAQQDIKLTVATSPTGEPSLKCNAPKGILTPELQAQLKQRKPEILAFLTAQSRPAVDLAAEAVLEPAICPCSTSDAALATPPQRILLTGATGFLGAFLLAELLQQTTATIYCLIRADSEHQAQQKLQQRFADFRIEQPIQSRIVPILADLSRPLLGLTPELFQTLATQIDAIYHNGAWVHHTLPYPQLKATNVLGTQEILRLACEGKPKLLHFISTISVFVATQPGVQVISEHHPLDPNTVPSGGYAQSKWVAESLVRTAQARGLPVCIYRSGAISGHSQTGVFNHNDFLYKLIQGCIQLGQVPATEMTLNLLPVDYVSRAIVYLSQQQTSIGKVFHLVHPQPVSSTLLFDLLRSRHYNIQSVPYDQWRQSLLNIAQHSPDHPLYSIVPLFSTSHTQSQTERAMSLEFDCQNTNQALIHSHISCPPIDTHLLTTYLNHLIQQNLIPASLLPTP
;
A
#
# COMPACT_ATOMS: atom_id res chain seq x y z
N MET A 1 28.40 24.39 32.57
CA MET A 1 28.37 25.30 31.40
C MET A 1 26.92 25.38 30.91
N PRO A 2 26.45 26.54 30.42
CA PRO A 2 25.15 26.65 29.76
C PRO A 2 25.11 25.77 28.51
N HIS A 3 24.04 25.00 28.30
CA HIS A 3 23.84 24.14 27.12
C HIS A 3 22.61 24.57 26.33
N TYR A 4 22.69 24.48 25.01
CA TYR A 4 21.59 24.66 24.06
C TYR A 4 21.24 23.34 23.39
N LEU A 5 19.97 23.18 23.01
CA LEU A 5 19.56 22.09 22.13
C LEU A 5 20.05 22.39 20.71
N LYS A 6 20.71 21.42 20.07
CA LYS A 6 21.29 21.61 18.74
C LYS A 6 20.22 21.95 17.70
N PRO A 7 20.52 22.84 16.73
CA PRO A 7 19.60 23.21 15.65
C PRO A 7 19.14 22.04 14.76
N ASN A 8 19.90 20.94 14.70
CA ASN A 8 19.59 19.72 13.95
C ASN A 8 19.11 18.55 14.82
N ALA A 9 18.78 18.78 16.10
CA ALA A 9 18.13 17.78 16.93
C ALA A 9 16.67 17.63 16.49
N ILE A 10 16.30 16.47 15.96
CA ILE A 10 14.96 16.16 15.51
C ILE A 10 14.14 15.62 16.69
N ALA A 11 12.87 16.01 16.76
CA ALA A 11 11.93 15.58 17.80
C ALA A 11 10.64 15.03 17.19
N GLU A 12 10.66 13.75 16.79
CA GLU A 12 9.50 13.10 16.15
C GLU A 12 8.46 12.66 17.18
N PRO A 13 7.22 13.19 17.13
CA PRO A 13 6.15 12.76 18.03
C PRO A 13 5.57 11.43 17.57
N LEU A 14 5.32 10.53 18.51
CA LEU A 14 4.85 9.17 18.25
C LEU A 14 3.63 8.80 19.08
N PHE A 15 2.70 8.06 18.50
CA PHE A 15 1.58 7.39 19.17
C PHE A 15 1.69 5.88 18.96
N ASN A 16 1.97 5.12 20.03
CA ASN A 16 2.22 3.68 19.96
C ASN A 16 3.29 3.32 18.92
N GLN A 17 4.40 4.07 18.90
CA GLN A 17 5.50 3.98 17.93
C GLN A 17 5.19 4.42 16.49
N TRP A 18 3.98 4.88 16.17
CA TRP A 18 3.68 5.46 14.85
C TRP A 18 3.84 6.97 14.87
N TYR A 19 4.26 7.59 13.76
CA TYR A 19 4.32 9.05 13.67
C TYR A 19 2.96 9.66 14.01
N ALA A 20 2.94 10.52 15.03
CA ALA A 20 1.71 11.08 15.55
C ALA A 20 1.24 12.26 14.72
N TRP A 21 0.00 12.16 14.24
CA TRP A 21 -0.71 13.22 13.55
C TRP A 21 -2.13 13.35 14.13
N SER A 22 -2.87 14.35 13.68
CA SER A 22 -4.12 14.81 14.31
C SER A 22 -5.15 13.71 14.59
N TYR A 23 -5.36 12.78 13.66
CA TYR A 23 -6.35 11.71 13.81
C TYR A 23 -5.95 10.59 14.79
N LEU A 24 -4.73 10.59 15.30
CA LEU A 24 -4.28 9.65 16.35
C LEU A 24 -4.51 10.17 17.77
N ILE A 25 -5.06 11.38 17.94
CA ILE A 25 -5.35 11.98 19.25
C ILE A 25 -6.78 11.75 19.73
N PRO A 26 -7.84 11.98 18.92
CA PRO A 26 -9.20 11.65 19.32
C PRO A 26 -9.37 10.14 19.52
N PRO A 27 -9.99 9.67 20.61
CA PRO A 27 -10.08 8.23 20.90
C PRO A 27 -10.76 7.40 19.80
N ALA A 28 -11.83 7.91 19.20
CA ALA A 28 -12.60 7.19 18.18
C ALA A 28 -11.80 7.02 16.87
N THR A 29 -11.14 8.08 16.40
CA THR A 29 -10.32 8.01 15.18
C THR A 29 -9.03 7.21 15.44
N ALA A 30 -8.38 7.41 16.59
CA ALA A 30 -7.19 6.65 16.98
C ALA A 30 -7.46 5.14 17.02
N ALA A 31 -8.60 4.73 17.61
CA ALA A 31 -9.03 3.33 17.62
C ALA A 31 -9.14 2.74 16.21
N LEU A 32 -9.76 3.47 15.27
CA LEU A 32 -9.91 3.03 13.90
C LEU A 32 -8.59 2.99 13.12
N TYR A 33 -7.68 3.95 13.30
CA TYR A 33 -6.35 3.86 12.68
C TYR A 33 -5.52 2.70 13.22
N VAL A 34 -5.55 2.46 14.53
CA VAL A 34 -4.86 1.31 15.15
C VAL A 34 -5.40 0.00 14.56
N ALA A 35 -6.72 -0.16 14.49
CA ALA A 35 -7.35 -1.39 14.02
C ALA A 35 -7.26 -1.58 12.50
N ASN A 36 -7.57 -0.54 11.72
CA ASN A 36 -7.79 -0.65 10.28
C ASN A 36 -6.57 -0.28 9.43
N SER A 37 -5.54 0.33 10.02
CA SER A 37 -4.29 0.68 9.33
C SER A 37 -3.07 0.03 10.00
N HIS A 38 -2.71 0.44 11.22
CA HIS A 38 -1.45 0.04 11.85
C HIS A 38 -1.31 -1.49 12.01
N LEU A 39 -2.34 -2.17 12.54
CA LEU A 39 -2.32 -3.63 12.67
C LEU A 39 -2.20 -4.33 11.32
N LYS A 40 -2.95 -3.89 10.30
CA LYS A 40 -2.92 -4.50 8.96
C LYS A 40 -1.56 -4.34 8.29
N ILE A 41 -0.93 -3.17 8.44
CA ILE A 41 0.41 -2.92 7.90
C ILE A 41 1.45 -3.80 8.60
N LEU A 42 1.38 -3.94 9.93
CA LEU A 42 2.26 -4.83 10.70
C LEU A 42 2.07 -6.30 10.32
N GLU A 43 0.83 -6.76 10.22
CA GLU A 43 0.48 -8.12 9.79
C GLU A 43 1.05 -8.41 8.40
N SER A 44 0.80 -7.51 7.44
CA SER A 44 1.31 -7.60 6.07
C SER A 44 2.84 -7.71 6.04
N PHE A 45 3.56 -6.89 6.81
CA PHE A 45 5.03 -6.95 6.84
C PHE A 45 5.55 -8.22 7.51
N VAL A 46 4.96 -8.64 8.63
CA VAL A 46 5.38 -9.85 9.36
C VAL A 46 5.15 -11.10 8.52
N GLU A 47 4.09 -11.13 7.71
CA GLU A 47 3.78 -12.22 6.78
C GLU A 47 4.67 -12.21 5.53
N SER A 48 4.95 -11.02 4.98
CA SER A 48 5.60 -10.86 3.67
C SER A 48 6.59 -9.67 3.62
N PRO A 49 7.68 -9.70 4.39
CA PRO A 49 8.61 -8.57 4.49
C PRO A 49 9.30 -8.25 3.16
N GLN A 50 9.48 -9.23 2.28
CA GLN A 50 10.11 -9.03 0.97
C GLN A 50 9.23 -8.18 0.03
N VAL A 51 7.89 -8.22 0.18
CA VAL A 51 6.98 -7.39 -0.62
C VAL A 51 7.16 -5.92 -0.25
N HIS A 52 7.24 -5.63 1.05
CA HIS A 52 7.49 -4.29 1.55
C HIS A 52 8.86 -3.76 1.13
N GLN A 53 9.90 -4.60 1.16
CA GLN A 53 11.22 -4.23 0.65
C GLN A 53 11.23 -3.94 -0.85
N ALA A 54 10.51 -4.74 -1.65
CA ALA A 54 10.40 -4.52 -3.08
C ALA A 54 9.65 -3.22 -3.38
N ALA A 55 8.55 -2.96 -2.67
CA ALA A 55 7.78 -1.73 -2.79
C ALA A 55 8.60 -0.50 -2.42
N TRP A 56 9.34 -0.52 -1.31
CA TRP A 56 10.21 0.60 -0.91
C TRP A 56 11.27 0.96 -1.98
N ARG A 57 11.80 -0.04 -2.69
CA ARG A 57 12.79 0.19 -3.77
C ARG A 57 12.18 0.78 -5.03
N ASP A 58 10.86 0.75 -5.17
CA ASP A 58 10.14 1.35 -6.28
C ASP A 58 9.70 2.78 -5.89
N PRO A 59 10.24 3.83 -6.53
CA PRO A 59 9.82 5.21 -6.27
C PRO A 59 8.31 5.43 -6.45
N ALA A 60 7.64 4.67 -7.33
CA ALA A 60 6.21 4.80 -7.59
C ALA A 60 5.33 4.28 -6.43
N MET A 61 5.90 3.50 -5.51
CA MET A 61 5.18 2.93 -4.35
C MET A 61 5.42 3.70 -3.05
N ARG A 62 6.20 4.80 -3.09
CA ARG A 62 6.39 5.70 -1.94
C ARG A 62 5.04 6.31 -1.54
N GLY A 63 4.88 6.52 -0.23
CA GLY A 63 3.59 6.97 0.33
C GLY A 63 2.54 5.86 0.49
N GLY A 64 2.81 4.63 0.02
CA GLY A 64 1.96 3.47 0.23
C GLY A 64 2.06 2.86 1.63
N PRO A 65 1.19 1.88 1.95
CA PRO A 65 1.13 1.20 3.25
C PRO A 65 2.28 0.18 3.45
N PHE A 66 3.51 0.57 3.11
CA PHE A 66 4.69 -0.29 3.15
C PHE A 66 5.71 0.17 4.20
N ILE A 67 5.94 -0.66 5.21
CA ILE A 67 7.03 -0.48 6.17
C ILE A 67 8.41 -0.44 5.48
N HIS A 68 9.18 0.62 5.73
CA HIS A 68 10.55 0.81 5.29
C HIS A 68 11.57 0.19 6.26
N TYR A 69 11.53 -1.13 6.41
CA TYR A 69 12.54 -1.88 7.18
C TYR A 69 13.05 -3.11 6.42
N ASP A 70 14.26 -3.56 6.79
CA ASP A 70 14.77 -4.84 6.34
C ASP A 70 14.09 -6.01 7.08
N ALA A 71 14.07 -7.20 6.45
CA ALA A 71 13.48 -8.41 6.99
C ALA A 71 14.15 -8.87 8.31
N SER A 72 15.38 -8.42 8.58
CA SER A 72 16.04 -8.59 9.87
C SER A 72 15.28 -7.97 11.04
N ARG A 73 14.46 -6.93 10.83
CA ARG A 73 13.64 -6.28 11.87
C ARG A 73 12.28 -6.96 12.13
N VAL A 74 11.98 -8.07 11.44
CA VAL A 74 10.72 -8.83 11.65
C VAL A 74 10.47 -9.22 13.11
N PRO A 75 11.47 -9.66 13.92
CA PRO A 75 11.22 -10.01 15.32
C PRO A 75 10.68 -8.83 16.15
N GLU A 76 11.22 -7.63 15.95
CA GLU A 76 10.79 -6.42 16.66
C GLU A 76 9.39 -5.97 16.24
N LEU A 77 9.08 -6.06 14.93
CA LEU A 77 7.76 -5.72 14.42
C LEU A 77 6.69 -6.76 14.81
N ARG A 78 7.06 -8.03 14.91
CA ARG A 78 6.18 -9.08 15.47
C ARG A 78 5.89 -8.80 16.94
N TRP A 79 6.91 -8.43 17.71
CA TRP A 79 6.71 -8.00 19.09
C TRP A 79 5.80 -6.78 19.18
N LEU A 80 6.01 -5.74 18.34
CA LEU A 80 5.14 -4.56 18.30
C LEU A 80 3.69 -4.90 17.92
N LEU A 81 3.50 -5.83 16.99
CA LEU A 81 2.18 -6.36 16.61
C LEU A 81 1.48 -7.02 17.80
N GLU A 82 2.17 -7.92 18.51
CA GLU A 82 1.64 -8.61 19.69
C GLU A 82 1.35 -7.64 20.85
N GLN A 83 2.25 -6.68 21.09
CA GLN A 83 2.04 -5.63 22.10
C GLN A 83 0.87 -4.74 21.72
N THR A 84 0.74 -4.35 20.46
CA THR A 84 -0.39 -3.52 20.02
C THR A 84 -1.71 -4.25 20.25
N ARG A 85 -1.81 -5.54 19.90
CA ARG A 85 -3.01 -6.36 20.16
C ARG A 85 -3.35 -6.44 21.65
N THR A 86 -2.35 -6.53 22.51
CA THR A 86 -2.55 -6.72 23.96
C THR A 86 -2.81 -5.41 24.69
N GLN A 87 -1.95 -4.41 24.49
CA GLN A 87 -1.97 -3.13 25.20
C GLN A 87 -3.05 -2.18 24.68
N GLN A 88 -3.47 -2.35 23.42
CA GLN A 88 -4.51 -1.52 22.80
C GLN A 88 -5.85 -2.25 22.68
N ALA A 89 -6.06 -3.32 23.44
CA ALA A 89 -7.31 -4.10 23.42
C ALA A 89 -8.56 -3.22 23.57
N ASP A 90 -8.56 -2.27 24.52
CA ASP A 90 -9.68 -1.33 24.71
C ASP A 90 -9.98 -0.48 23.46
N LEU A 91 -8.93 -0.07 22.71
CA LEU A 91 -9.09 0.69 21.48
C LEU A 91 -9.60 -0.20 20.34
N LEU A 92 -9.16 -1.46 20.28
CA LEU A 92 -9.68 -2.43 19.31
C LEU A 92 -11.15 -2.74 19.59
N ASP A 93 -11.54 -2.86 20.86
CA ASP A 93 -12.94 -3.01 21.28
C ASP A 93 -13.77 -1.78 20.92
N LEU A 94 -13.22 -0.56 21.10
CA LEU A 94 -13.89 0.67 20.67
C LEU A 94 -14.07 0.73 19.14
N ALA A 95 -13.05 0.35 18.37
CA ALA A 95 -13.14 0.30 16.90
C ALA A 95 -14.20 -0.70 16.44
N ALA A 96 -14.24 -1.90 17.03
CA ALA A 96 -15.24 -2.91 16.76
C ALA A 96 -16.65 -2.43 17.15
N ALA A 97 -16.79 -1.72 18.28
CA ALA A 97 -18.05 -1.13 18.70
C ALA A 97 -18.55 -0.05 17.73
N ILE A 98 -17.67 0.79 17.18
CA ILE A 98 -18.02 1.79 16.15
C ILE A 98 -18.55 1.11 14.90
N GLN A 99 -17.85 0.07 14.42
CA GLN A 99 -18.29 -0.70 13.24
C GLN A 99 -19.62 -1.42 13.50
N ALA A 100 -19.79 -2.04 14.67
CA ALA A 100 -21.02 -2.72 15.04
C ALA A 100 -22.22 -1.76 15.15
N LEU A 101 -22.00 -0.55 15.68
CA LEU A 101 -23.05 0.46 15.77
C LEU A 101 -23.45 1.00 14.39
N ASP A 102 -22.49 1.27 13.50
CA ASP A 102 -22.78 1.66 12.11
C ASP A 102 -23.58 0.57 11.38
N GLN A 103 -23.22 -0.71 11.55
CA GLN A 103 -23.97 -1.84 11.00
C GLN A 103 -25.38 -1.96 11.59
N LEU A 104 -25.54 -1.76 12.91
CA LEU A 104 -26.84 -1.75 13.58
C LEU A 104 -27.74 -0.67 12.98
N LEU A 105 -27.22 0.56 12.85
CA LEU A 105 -27.96 1.67 12.26
C LEU A 105 -28.41 1.36 10.84
N ARG A 106 -27.53 0.87 9.98
CA ARG A 106 -27.90 0.50 8.59
C ARG A 106 -28.98 -0.59 8.50
N ARG A 107 -29.02 -1.49 9.48
CA ARG A 107 -29.99 -2.61 9.50
C ARG A 107 -31.33 -2.21 10.11
N GLU A 108 -31.34 -1.44 11.18
CA GLU A 108 -32.56 -1.20 11.98
C GLU A 108 -33.15 0.20 11.79
N ALA A 109 -32.33 1.20 11.45
CA ALA A 109 -32.76 2.58 11.36
C ALA A 109 -33.48 2.84 10.02
N ARG A 110 -34.81 2.68 10.00
CA ARG A 110 -35.68 2.79 8.81
C ARG A 110 -36.45 4.12 8.69
N GLY A 111 -36.03 5.16 9.40
CA GLY A 111 -36.67 6.49 9.45
C GLY A 111 -37.58 6.71 10.66
N TYR A 112 -37.81 5.67 11.48
CA TYR A 112 -38.57 5.76 12.74
C TYR A 112 -37.67 6.21 13.90
N SER A 113 -38.25 6.48 15.08
CA SER A 113 -37.47 6.87 16.28
C SER A 113 -36.27 5.94 16.53
N LEU A 114 -35.10 6.54 16.76
CA LEU A 114 -33.85 5.82 17.09
C LEU A 114 -33.77 5.46 18.58
N GLU A 115 -34.67 5.97 19.42
CA GLU A 115 -34.67 5.75 20.87
C GLU A 115 -34.58 4.27 21.28
N PRO A 116 -35.33 3.32 20.67
CA PRO A 116 -35.24 1.91 21.04
C PRO A 116 -33.85 1.29 20.77
N LEU A 117 -33.07 1.87 19.84
CA LEU A 117 -31.73 1.37 19.50
C LEU A 117 -30.69 1.72 20.58
N TYR A 118 -30.96 2.66 21.48
CA TYR A 118 -30.03 3.02 22.56
C TYR A 118 -29.74 1.84 23.50
N ALA A 119 -30.72 0.96 23.73
CA ALA A 119 -30.52 -0.27 24.50
C ALA A 119 -29.56 -1.27 23.83
N GLN A 120 -29.41 -1.17 22.50
CA GLN A 120 -28.57 -2.03 21.67
C GLN A 120 -27.21 -1.42 21.33
N ILE A 121 -26.93 -0.18 21.76
CA ILE A 121 -25.61 0.43 21.59
C ILE A 121 -24.55 -0.45 22.26
N PRO A 122 -23.47 -0.82 21.54
CA PRO A 122 -22.36 -1.59 22.10
C PRO A 122 -21.78 -0.93 23.35
N GLN A 123 -21.37 -1.75 24.33
CA GLN A 123 -20.95 -1.28 25.64
C GLN A 123 -19.85 -0.19 25.61
N PRO A 124 -18.82 -0.25 24.73
CA PRO A 124 -17.80 0.80 24.64
C PRO A 124 -18.32 2.19 24.24
N LEU A 125 -19.47 2.28 23.55
CA LEU A 125 -20.03 3.53 23.05
C LEU A 125 -21.22 4.04 23.87
N ARG A 126 -21.72 3.25 24.82
CA ARG A 126 -22.91 3.59 25.59
C ARG A 126 -22.65 4.84 26.44
N GLY A 127 -23.43 5.90 26.17
CA GLY A 127 -23.28 7.20 26.83
C GLY A 127 -22.23 8.13 26.21
N TYR A 128 -21.54 7.72 25.15
CA TYR A 128 -20.56 8.55 24.43
C TYR A 128 -21.05 9.03 23.05
N VAL A 129 -22.24 8.58 22.63
CA VAL A 129 -22.77 8.85 21.29
C VAL A 129 -24.24 9.27 21.33
N GLU A 130 -24.63 10.00 20.31
CA GLU A 130 -26.01 10.35 19.96
C GLU A 130 -26.31 9.74 18.59
N LEU A 131 -27.46 9.07 18.45
CA LEU A 131 -27.91 8.50 17.19
C LEU A 131 -28.79 9.54 16.49
N VAL A 132 -28.47 9.88 15.25
CA VAL A 132 -29.20 10.94 14.51
C VAL A 132 -29.53 10.49 13.08
N TYR A 133 -30.55 11.10 12.49
CA TYR A 133 -30.79 11.07 11.05
C TYR A 133 -30.32 12.37 10.41
N ASP A 134 -29.84 12.28 9.18
CA ASP A 134 -29.76 13.45 8.30
C ASP A 134 -31.13 13.80 7.70
N LEU A 135 -31.17 14.85 6.86
CA LEU A 135 -32.38 15.30 6.18
C LEU A 135 -32.98 14.27 5.21
N ASN A 136 -32.19 13.29 4.78
CA ASN A 136 -32.60 12.21 3.86
C ASN A 136 -32.92 10.91 4.61
N HIS A 137 -33.13 10.99 5.93
CA HIS A 137 -33.37 9.85 6.81
C HIS A 137 -32.24 8.81 6.78
N GLN A 138 -31.01 9.22 6.46
CA GLN A 138 -29.84 8.35 6.59
C GLN A 138 -29.31 8.42 8.03
N PRO A 139 -29.17 7.27 8.72
CA PRO A 139 -28.72 7.26 10.10
C PRO A 139 -27.21 7.52 10.20
N THR A 140 -26.77 8.20 11.25
CA THR A 140 -25.36 8.38 11.56
C THR A 140 -25.13 8.49 13.07
N ILE A 141 -23.86 8.47 13.47
CA ILE A 141 -23.39 8.53 14.86
C ILE A 141 -22.77 9.91 15.08
N ARG A 142 -23.28 10.65 16.07
CA ARG A 142 -22.61 11.85 16.58
C ARG A 142 -21.87 11.51 17.88
N PHE A 143 -20.58 11.75 17.92
CA PHE A 143 -19.72 11.47 19.07
C PHE A 143 -19.70 12.65 20.05
N MET A 144 -19.77 12.35 21.35
CA MET A 144 -19.57 13.31 22.43
C MET A 144 -18.08 13.43 22.72
N GLU A 145 -17.33 14.09 21.82
CA GLU A 145 -15.86 14.14 21.83
C GLU A 145 -15.27 14.52 23.21
N GLY A 146 -15.82 15.54 23.85
CA GLY A 146 -15.38 15.98 25.17
C GLY A 146 -15.47 14.90 26.26
N LEU A 147 -16.46 14.00 26.18
CA LEU A 147 -16.55 12.85 27.08
C LEU A 147 -15.56 11.76 26.69
N LEU A 148 -15.37 11.51 25.40
CA LEU A 148 -14.39 10.53 24.93
C LEU A 148 -12.96 10.89 25.38
N TYR A 149 -12.56 12.15 25.29
CA TYR A 149 -11.26 12.61 25.82
C TYR A 149 -11.07 12.38 27.33
N ARG A 150 -12.16 12.23 28.08
CA ARG A 150 -12.16 11.95 29.53
C ARG A 150 -12.42 10.47 29.84
N SER A 151 -12.61 9.65 28.82
CA SER A 151 -12.85 8.22 28.96
C SER A 151 -11.53 7.44 29.04
N PRO A 152 -11.56 6.15 29.43
CA PRO A 152 -10.38 5.27 29.39
C PRO A 152 -9.79 5.06 27.99
N TYR A 153 -10.51 5.45 26.93
CA TYR A 153 -10.06 5.33 25.53
C TYR A 153 -9.11 6.45 25.11
N TYR A 154 -9.03 7.57 25.84
CA TYR A 154 -7.96 8.54 25.61
C TYR A 154 -6.66 8.02 26.25
N LYS A 155 -5.66 7.72 25.42
CA LYS A 155 -4.41 7.05 25.84
C LYS A 155 -3.19 7.99 25.75
N PRO A 156 -3.00 8.94 26.69
CA PRO A 156 -1.79 9.76 26.72
C PRO A 156 -0.53 8.92 26.99
N ALA A 157 -0.66 7.75 27.61
CA ALA A 157 0.44 6.81 27.82
C ALA A 157 1.01 6.21 26.51
N ASN A 158 0.27 6.28 25.40
CA ASN A 158 0.77 5.86 24.09
C ASN A 158 1.63 6.94 23.42
N GLN A 159 1.63 8.17 23.96
CA GLN A 159 2.36 9.29 23.37
C GLN A 159 3.82 9.28 23.84
N SER A 160 4.73 9.54 22.91
CA SER A 160 6.17 9.62 23.17
C SER A 160 6.84 10.50 22.14
N ILE A 161 8.05 11.00 22.40
CA ILE A 161 8.86 11.70 21.38
C ILE A 161 10.17 10.94 21.19
N ALA A 162 10.52 10.67 19.94
CA ALA A 162 11.83 10.18 19.54
C ALA A 162 12.77 11.36 19.25
N LEU A 163 13.90 11.40 19.96
CA LEU A 163 14.91 12.43 19.84
C LEU A 163 16.18 11.85 19.20
N TYR A 164 16.69 12.50 18.16
CA TYR A 164 17.93 12.09 17.51
C TYR A 164 18.59 13.24 16.72
N LEU A 165 19.84 13.06 16.32
CA LEU A 165 20.49 13.92 15.32
C LEU A 165 20.33 13.28 13.95
N GLY A 166 19.84 14.01 12.96
CA GLY A 166 19.62 13.47 11.63
C GLY A 166 19.63 14.52 10.53
N ASN A 167 19.70 14.04 9.29
CA ASN A 167 19.42 14.85 8.12
C ASN A 167 17.92 14.77 7.82
N GLU A 168 17.24 15.91 7.91
CA GLU A 168 15.80 16.01 7.68
C GLU A 168 15.42 15.69 6.22
N ASP A 169 16.27 16.07 5.26
CA ASP A 169 16.00 15.94 3.82
C ASP A 169 16.06 14.49 3.33
N CYS A 170 16.53 13.56 4.18
CA CYS A 170 16.68 12.14 3.86
C CYS A 170 15.76 11.24 4.70
N ARG A 171 14.75 11.81 5.37
CA ARG A 171 13.80 11.04 6.17
C ARG A 171 12.90 10.17 5.29
N SER A 172 12.71 8.93 5.70
CA SER A 172 11.77 8.01 5.06
C SER A 172 10.33 8.37 5.38
N PHE A 173 9.41 8.05 4.46
CA PHE A 173 7.98 8.24 4.65
C PHE A 173 7.49 7.65 5.98
N VAL A 174 6.76 8.44 6.77
CA VAL A 174 6.53 8.14 8.20
C VAL A 174 5.21 7.45 8.49
N LEU A 175 4.18 7.66 7.66
CA LEU A 175 2.80 7.28 8.00
C LEU A 175 2.52 5.78 7.87
N SER A 176 3.43 5.03 7.24
CA SER A 176 3.34 3.58 7.08
C SER A 176 4.45 2.79 7.77
N THR A 177 5.35 3.46 8.50
CA THR A 177 6.51 2.83 9.13
C THR A 177 6.58 3.19 10.62
N PRO A 178 6.40 2.23 11.56
CA PRO A 178 6.58 2.50 12.97
C PRO A 178 8.05 2.84 13.28
N ARG A 179 8.29 3.64 14.31
CA ARG A 179 9.61 4.01 14.82
C ARG A 179 10.01 3.05 15.93
N LEU A 180 10.91 2.14 15.58
CA LEU A 180 11.54 1.24 16.53
C LEU A 180 12.77 1.92 17.15
N PRO A 181 13.01 1.78 18.48
CA PRO A 181 14.23 2.25 19.11
C PRO A 181 15.48 1.68 18.42
N ASP A 182 16.52 2.49 18.30
CA ASP A 182 17.83 2.07 17.78
C ASP A 182 18.97 2.76 18.53
N GLN A 183 20.21 2.55 18.10
CA GLN A 183 21.41 3.11 18.77
C GLN A 183 21.56 4.63 18.61
N ASN A 184 20.77 5.25 17.73
CA ASN A 184 20.87 6.66 17.37
C ASN A 184 19.64 7.49 17.79
N SER A 185 18.58 6.83 18.24
CA SER A 185 17.30 7.45 18.60
C SER A 185 16.89 7.16 20.04
N LEU A 186 16.55 8.21 20.76
CA LEU A 186 16.09 8.13 22.15
C LEU A 186 14.58 8.32 22.20
N HIS A 187 13.85 7.28 22.61
CA HIS A 187 12.40 7.31 22.71
C HIS A 187 11.98 7.59 24.15
N LEU A 188 11.36 8.75 24.39
CA LEU A 188 10.92 9.16 25.72
C LEU A 188 9.38 9.05 25.83
N PRO A 189 8.86 8.14 26.69
CA PRO A 189 7.42 7.92 26.85
C PRO A 189 6.78 8.97 27.76
N ILE A 190 6.86 10.24 27.33
CA ILE A 190 6.28 11.37 28.04
C ILE A 190 5.12 11.91 27.19
N PRO A 191 3.90 12.04 27.77
CA PRO A 191 2.75 12.57 27.06
C PRO A 191 3.02 13.94 26.42
N PHE A 192 2.40 14.21 25.28
CA PHE A 192 2.63 15.46 24.54
C PHE A 192 2.32 16.69 25.38
N ALA A 193 1.23 16.66 26.18
CA ALA A 193 0.81 17.77 27.03
C ALA A 193 1.77 18.11 28.19
N ASP A 194 2.77 17.27 28.47
CA ASP A 194 3.71 17.48 29.56
C ASP A 194 4.61 18.70 29.30
N ARG A 195 4.78 19.56 30.32
CA ARG A 195 5.54 20.82 30.23
C ARG A 195 7.05 20.63 30.20
N ARG A 196 7.56 19.44 30.54
CA ARG A 196 8.99 19.13 30.39
C ARG A 196 9.46 19.23 28.94
N TRP A 197 8.55 19.03 27.98
CA TRP A 197 8.83 19.29 26.57
C TRP A 197 9.11 20.76 26.29
N ASP A 198 8.34 21.67 26.90
CA ASP A 198 8.52 23.12 26.73
C ASP A 198 9.88 23.55 27.27
N GLU A 199 10.29 22.99 28.43
CA GLU A 199 11.61 23.24 29.02
C GLU A 199 12.74 22.79 28.11
N LEU A 200 12.64 21.59 27.51
CA LEU A 200 13.64 21.09 26.57
C LEU A 200 13.72 21.95 25.30
N PHE A 201 12.58 22.26 24.67
CA PHE A 201 12.56 22.99 23.39
C PHE A 201 12.89 24.48 23.55
N GLN A 202 12.66 25.06 24.73
CA GLN A 202 13.15 26.40 25.08
C GLN A 202 14.69 26.46 25.08
N MET A 203 15.37 25.32 25.29
CA MET A 203 16.83 25.26 25.20
C MET A 203 17.40 25.49 23.80
N ARG A 204 16.56 25.58 22.75
CA ARG A 204 17.01 26.05 21.42
C ARG A 204 17.44 27.52 21.42
N GLU A 205 16.95 28.31 22.39
CA GLU A 205 17.14 29.76 22.42
C GLU A 205 17.72 30.25 23.74
N ARG A 206 17.33 29.63 24.85
CA ARG A 206 17.75 30.01 26.19
C ARG A 206 18.60 28.89 26.77
N PRO A 207 19.83 29.16 27.21
CA PRO A 207 20.67 28.08 27.72
C PRO A 207 20.07 27.48 29.01
N GLY A 208 20.22 26.17 29.17
CA GLY A 208 19.83 25.43 30.37
C GLY A 208 20.96 24.57 30.93
N SER A 209 20.72 23.95 32.09
CA SER A 209 21.63 22.97 32.68
C SER A 209 21.34 21.56 32.15
N TYR A 210 22.34 20.94 31.51
CA TYR A 210 22.22 19.55 31.02
C TYR A 210 21.84 18.58 32.15
N GLY A 211 22.44 18.71 33.33
CA GLY A 211 22.17 17.82 34.47
C GLY A 211 20.72 17.94 34.99
N GLU A 212 20.19 19.16 35.02
CA GLU A 212 18.82 19.41 35.47
C GLU A 212 17.79 18.88 34.48
N ILE A 213 17.96 19.12 33.17
CA ILE A 213 17.02 18.63 32.16
C ILE A 213 17.08 17.09 32.04
N CYS A 214 18.27 16.51 32.18
CA CYS A 214 18.47 15.06 32.26
C CYS A 214 17.69 14.45 33.44
N GLN A 215 17.77 15.08 34.62
CA GLN A 215 17.02 14.64 35.81
C GLN A 215 15.51 14.81 35.63
N ARG A 216 15.05 15.94 35.08
CA ARG A 216 13.61 16.22 34.90
C ARG A 216 12.93 15.30 33.90
N LEU A 217 13.62 14.99 32.79
CA LEU A 217 13.13 14.02 31.81
C LEU A 217 13.36 12.56 32.25
N ALA A 218 13.99 12.35 33.40
CA ALA A 218 14.31 11.04 33.96
C ALA A 218 15.09 10.13 32.99
N ILE A 219 16.11 10.71 32.33
CA ILE A 219 16.91 10.00 31.32
C ILE A 219 17.71 8.87 31.98
N PRO A 220 17.53 7.60 31.56
CA PRO A 220 18.28 6.47 32.11
C PRO A 220 19.79 6.63 31.91
N ALA A 221 20.59 6.16 32.87
CA ALA A 221 22.05 6.28 32.81
C ALA A 221 22.67 5.70 31.52
N ALA A 222 22.06 4.64 30.98
CA ALA A 222 22.48 4.02 29.71
C ALA A 222 22.25 4.94 28.49
N ASP A 223 21.26 5.83 28.55
CA ASP A 223 20.84 6.69 27.44
C ASP A 223 21.44 8.11 27.53
N GLN A 224 22.03 8.48 28.67
CA GLN A 224 22.67 9.78 28.86
C GLN A 224 23.78 10.08 27.81
N PRO A 225 24.62 9.12 27.37
CA PRO A 225 25.58 9.37 26.30
C PRO A 225 24.95 9.71 24.94
N LEU A 226 23.74 9.21 24.66
CA LEU A 226 23.00 9.55 23.45
C LEU A 226 22.31 10.91 23.62
N PHE A 227 21.68 11.15 24.77
CA PHE A 227 21.00 12.39 25.09
C PHE A 227 21.95 13.61 25.09
N SER A 228 23.16 13.47 25.65
CA SER A 228 24.16 14.55 25.67
C SER A 228 24.57 15.03 24.29
N ARG A 229 24.53 14.17 23.26
CA ARG A 229 24.87 14.53 21.87
C ARG A 229 23.91 15.56 21.30
N LEU A 230 22.68 15.64 21.80
CA LEU A 230 21.66 16.59 21.35
C LEU A 230 21.99 18.04 21.76
N PHE A 231 22.97 18.25 22.65
CA PHE A 231 23.29 19.56 23.19
C PHE A 231 24.61 20.12 22.65
N THR A 232 24.73 21.44 22.64
CA THR A 232 25.96 22.19 22.35
C THR A 232 26.14 23.33 23.36
N GLU A 233 27.38 23.78 23.55
CA GLU A 233 27.70 25.01 24.30
C GLU A 233 27.74 26.24 23.38
N ASP A 234 27.68 26.02 22.06
CA ASP A 234 27.67 27.08 21.05
C ASP A 234 26.39 27.92 21.14
N TYR A 235 26.55 29.24 21.09
CA TYR A 235 25.43 30.16 21.09
C TYR A 235 24.65 30.07 19.76
N PRO A 236 23.31 29.90 19.79
CA PRO A 236 22.51 29.82 18.57
C PRO A 236 22.43 31.17 17.86
N ASN A 237 22.49 31.17 16.52
CA ASN A 237 22.31 32.39 15.73
C ASN A 237 20.83 32.76 15.63
N LEU A 238 20.33 33.52 16.61
CA LEU A 238 18.91 33.90 16.70
C LEU A 238 18.62 35.19 15.93
N THR A 239 17.50 35.21 15.21
CA THR A 239 17.01 36.43 14.56
C THR A 239 16.50 37.44 15.61
N SER A 240 16.87 38.71 15.45
CA SER A 240 16.39 39.80 16.32
C SER A 240 14.90 40.08 16.12
N LYS A 241 14.25 40.69 17.13
CA LYS A 241 12.87 41.16 17.00
C LYS A 241 12.77 42.12 15.80
N TYR A 242 11.77 41.91 14.95
CA TYR A 242 11.50 42.83 13.84
C TYR A 242 10.99 44.17 14.38
N THR A 243 11.62 45.27 13.93
CA THR A 243 11.30 46.65 14.32
C THR A 243 11.09 47.57 13.12
N GLY A 244 10.84 47.00 11.94
CA GLY A 244 10.56 47.77 10.73
C GLY A 244 9.13 48.31 10.71
N GLU A 245 8.90 49.35 9.91
CA GLU A 245 7.57 49.93 9.73
C GLU A 245 6.69 49.13 8.75
N ASP A 246 7.32 48.40 7.82
CA ASP A 246 6.64 47.59 6.81
C ASP A 246 5.95 46.36 7.42
N VAL A 247 5.02 45.76 6.68
CA VAL A 247 4.55 44.40 6.96
C VAL A 247 5.55 43.43 6.35
N ARG A 248 6.22 42.63 7.19
CA ARG A 248 7.18 41.63 6.74
C ARG A 248 6.53 40.26 6.63
N ILE A 249 6.70 39.60 5.49
CA ILE A 249 6.30 38.21 5.28
C ILE A 249 7.55 37.38 5.00
N ARG A 250 7.71 36.29 5.75
CA ARG A 250 8.76 35.29 5.52
C ARG A 250 8.14 33.93 5.22
N TYR A 251 8.49 33.37 4.07
CA TYR A 251 8.11 32.03 3.65
C TYR A 251 9.10 31.01 4.19
N PHE A 252 8.63 30.08 5.01
CA PHE A 252 9.44 29.03 5.66
C PHE A 252 9.46 27.71 4.87
N GLY A 253 8.54 27.53 3.91
CA GLY A 253 8.38 26.32 3.12
C GLY A 253 6.94 25.80 3.11
N HIS A 254 6.54 25.12 2.05
CA HIS A 254 5.20 24.57 1.83
C HIS A 254 4.10 25.63 2.04
N ALA A 255 3.26 25.52 3.07
CA ALA A 255 2.19 26.48 3.40
C ALA A 255 2.58 27.44 4.54
N CYS A 256 3.79 27.30 5.09
CA CYS A 256 4.22 28.01 6.29
C CYS A 256 4.71 29.43 5.97
N VAL A 257 3.94 30.43 6.39
CA VAL A 257 4.30 31.85 6.26
C VAL A 257 4.23 32.57 7.61
N LEU A 258 5.26 33.35 7.90
CA LEU A 258 5.35 34.20 9.08
C LEU A 258 5.15 35.66 8.67
N ILE A 259 4.05 36.26 9.12
CA ILE A 259 3.63 37.63 8.83
C ILE A 259 3.81 38.46 10.11
N GLN A 260 4.55 39.57 10.01
CA GLN A 260 4.98 40.34 11.18
C GLN A 260 4.88 41.85 10.94
N THR A 261 4.43 42.57 11.98
CA THR A 261 4.73 43.99 12.20
C THR A 261 5.68 44.09 13.40
N GLN A 262 6.00 45.30 13.84
CA GLN A 262 6.71 45.51 15.11
C GLN A 262 5.90 45.08 16.35
N ASP A 263 4.57 45.00 16.22
CA ASP A 263 3.61 44.81 17.31
C ASP A 263 2.94 43.42 17.30
N VAL A 264 2.82 42.77 16.14
CA VAL A 264 2.20 41.44 16.02
C VAL A 264 3.03 40.46 15.19
N SER A 265 3.08 39.19 15.62
CA SER A 265 3.64 38.07 14.84
C SER A 265 2.62 36.96 14.64
N ILE A 266 2.34 36.62 13.38
CA ILE A 266 1.35 35.63 12.94
C ILE A 266 2.06 34.54 12.13
N LEU A 267 1.90 33.28 12.52
CA LEU A 267 2.46 32.13 11.79
C LEU A 267 1.31 31.29 11.23
N CYS A 268 1.18 31.22 9.91
CA CYS A 268 0.18 30.40 9.22
C CYS A 268 0.78 29.02 8.90
N ASP A 269 -0.01 27.96 9.08
CA ASP A 269 0.29 26.53 8.79
C ASP A 269 1.73 26.12 9.15
N PRO A 270 2.08 26.07 10.45
CA PRO A 270 3.46 25.91 10.90
C PRO A 270 4.13 24.61 10.44
N LEU A 271 5.17 24.75 9.63
CA LEU A 271 6.09 23.70 9.20
C LEU A 271 7.50 24.28 9.19
N ILE A 272 8.32 23.87 10.16
CA ILE A 272 9.64 24.48 10.41
C ILE A 272 10.73 23.45 10.20
N SER A 273 11.62 23.73 9.26
CA SER A 273 12.78 22.88 8.98
C SER A 273 13.85 22.97 10.06
N TYR A 274 14.70 21.95 10.13
CA TYR A 274 15.92 21.97 10.94
C TYR A 274 17.10 22.54 10.15
N GLN A 275 18.11 23.03 10.87
CA GLN A 275 19.32 23.55 10.23
C GLN A 275 20.12 22.43 9.56
N GLN A 276 20.46 22.62 8.28
CA GLN A 276 21.32 21.74 7.49
C GLN A 276 22.52 22.53 6.94
N GLN A 277 23.65 21.86 6.76
CA GLN A 277 24.87 22.49 6.21
C GLN A 277 24.79 22.67 4.69
N ASP A 278 24.15 21.72 4.01
CA ASP A 278 24.01 21.67 2.56
C ASP A 278 22.52 21.69 2.14
N GLY A 279 22.25 22.02 0.88
CA GLY A 279 20.90 21.98 0.30
C GLY A 279 20.29 23.36 0.02
N ILE A 280 18.96 23.39 -0.10
CA ILE A 280 18.20 24.62 -0.42
C ILE A 280 18.19 25.54 0.81
N ALA A 281 18.36 26.85 0.57
CA ALA A 281 18.24 27.88 1.61
C ALA A 281 16.86 27.81 2.28
N ARG A 282 16.84 27.90 3.61
CA ARG A 282 15.64 27.64 4.42
C ARG A 282 15.65 28.49 5.68
N TYR A 283 14.46 28.82 6.16
CA TYR A 283 14.29 29.31 7.53
C TYR A 283 14.03 28.14 8.48
N THR A 284 14.51 28.29 9.71
CA THR A 284 14.55 27.26 10.75
C THR A 284 13.96 27.79 12.05
N TYR A 285 13.99 26.98 13.11
CA TYR A 285 13.59 27.41 14.45
C TYR A 285 14.31 28.68 14.94
N SER A 286 15.57 28.88 14.55
CA SER A 286 16.38 30.05 14.93
C SER A 286 15.93 31.35 14.28
N ASP A 287 15.14 31.25 13.22
CA ASP A 287 14.63 32.39 12.46
C ASP A 287 13.28 32.89 12.99
N LEU A 288 12.64 32.15 13.89
CA LEU A 288 11.35 32.53 14.48
C LEU A 288 11.51 33.62 15.55
N PRO A 289 10.49 34.46 15.77
CA PRO A 289 10.49 35.42 16.86
C PRO A 289 10.45 34.70 18.22
N SER A 290 10.88 35.40 19.28
CA SER A 290 10.82 34.89 20.65
C SER A 290 9.38 34.59 21.12
N VAL A 291 8.38 35.23 20.50
CA VAL A 291 6.95 35.09 20.78
C VAL A 291 6.18 35.07 19.47
N ILE A 292 5.19 34.18 19.36
CA ILE A 292 4.23 34.12 18.25
C ILE A 292 2.85 34.42 18.83
N ASP A 293 2.25 35.55 18.44
CA ASP A 293 0.98 36.00 19.01
C ASP A 293 -0.18 35.13 18.53
N TYR A 294 -0.16 34.78 17.25
CA TYR A 294 -1.20 33.97 16.62
C TYR A 294 -0.56 32.91 15.72
N VAL A 295 -0.98 31.66 15.92
CA VAL A 295 -0.82 30.61 14.91
C VAL A 295 -2.16 30.41 14.24
N LEU A 296 -2.18 30.41 12.91
CA LEU A 296 -3.37 30.15 12.12
C LEU A 296 -3.20 28.77 11.46
N ILE A 297 -4.15 27.86 11.67
CA ILE A 297 -4.18 26.57 10.98
C ILE A 297 -5.36 26.60 10.02
N THR A 298 -5.12 26.39 8.74
CA THR A 298 -6.14 26.48 7.68
C THR A 298 -7.07 25.27 7.71
N HIS A 299 -6.53 24.06 7.81
CA HIS A 299 -7.32 22.82 7.82
C HIS A 299 -6.55 21.64 8.42
N ASN A 300 -7.22 20.48 8.50
CA ASN A 300 -6.73 19.29 9.22
C ASN A 300 -6.05 18.24 8.30
N HIS A 301 -5.13 18.67 7.44
CA HIS A 301 -4.23 17.77 6.70
C HIS A 301 -2.80 17.75 7.28
N GLN A 302 -2.09 16.64 7.05
CA GLN A 302 -0.87 16.28 7.77
C GLN A 302 0.28 17.29 7.58
N ASP A 303 0.28 17.96 6.44
CA ASP A 303 1.23 18.97 5.97
C ASP A 303 0.90 20.40 6.43
N HIS A 304 -0.28 20.64 7.02
CA HIS A 304 -0.70 21.93 7.59
C HIS A 304 -0.75 21.93 9.13
N ILE A 305 -0.92 20.75 9.75
CA ILE A 305 -0.91 20.57 11.21
C ILE A 305 0.16 19.56 11.65
N MET A 306 1.41 20.00 11.68
CA MET A 306 2.54 19.17 12.11
C MET A 306 2.77 19.25 13.62
N PHE A 307 2.49 18.16 14.34
CA PHE A 307 2.78 18.07 15.78
C PHE A 307 4.27 18.19 16.10
N GLU A 308 5.13 17.71 15.21
CA GLU A 308 6.58 17.83 15.33
C GLU A 308 7.00 19.30 15.46
N THR A 309 6.42 20.18 14.64
CA THR A 309 6.63 21.63 14.72
C THR A 309 5.91 22.23 15.94
N LEU A 310 4.61 21.97 16.06
CA LEU A 310 3.75 22.64 17.04
C LEU A 310 4.21 22.41 18.48
N LEU A 311 4.56 21.18 18.86
CA LEU A 311 5.01 20.87 20.22
C LEU A 311 6.31 21.63 20.57
N GLN A 312 7.20 21.80 19.59
CA GLN A 312 8.44 22.55 19.77
C GLN A 312 8.21 24.06 19.89
N LEU A 313 7.13 24.58 19.31
CA LEU A 313 6.77 26.00 19.37
C LEU A 313 5.82 26.34 20.52
N ARG A 314 5.28 25.34 21.23
CA ARG A 314 4.21 25.54 22.21
C ARG A 314 4.52 26.58 23.29
N TYR A 315 5.77 26.68 23.72
CA TYR A 315 6.19 27.68 24.72
C TYR A 315 6.22 29.13 24.21
N LYS A 316 6.20 29.33 22.88
CA LYS A 316 6.23 30.64 22.21
C LYS A 316 4.86 31.14 21.77
N ILE A 317 3.93 30.21 21.56
CA ILE A 317 2.63 30.49 20.95
C ILE A 317 1.66 31.00 22.03
N LYS A 318 1.09 32.20 21.81
CA LYS A 318 0.05 32.74 22.71
C LYS A 318 -1.34 32.21 22.39
N THR A 319 -1.72 32.17 21.11
CA THR A 319 -3.06 31.76 20.67
C THR A 319 -2.96 30.94 19.39
N ILE A 320 -3.70 29.82 19.31
CA ILE A 320 -3.94 29.12 18.04
C ILE A 320 -5.37 29.39 17.58
N ILE A 321 -5.52 29.77 16.31
CA ILE A 321 -6.80 29.91 15.62
C ILE A 321 -6.96 28.71 14.68
N VAL A 322 -8.10 28.05 14.76
CA VAL A 322 -8.47 26.90 13.92
C VAL A 322 -9.87 27.09 13.36
N PRO A 323 -10.18 26.56 12.16
CA PRO A 323 -11.55 26.53 11.66
C PRO A 323 -12.45 25.71 12.58
N LYS A 324 -13.72 26.09 12.62
CA LYS A 324 -14.76 25.35 13.34
C LYS A 324 -15.09 24.04 12.61
N SER A 325 -15.17 22.94 13.36
CA SER A 325 -15.52 21.61 12.81
C SER A 325 -17.02 21.29 12.94
N ASN A 326 -17.46 20.28 12.20
CA ASN A 326 -18.73 19.58 12.37
C ASN A 326 -18.71 18.72 13.65
N LYS A 327 -18.93 19.36 14.80
CA LYS A 327 -18.80 18.74 16.13
C LYS A 327 -19.41 17.35 16.24
N GLY A 328 -18.59 16.39 16.63
CA GLY A 328 -18.98 14.99 16.82
C GLY A 328 -19.04 14.14 15.56
N ALA A 329 -18.69 14.64 14.37
CA ALA A 329 -18.54 13.81 13.19
C ALA A 329 -17.20 13.04 13.25
N LEU A 330 -17.23 11.73 12.95
CA LEU A 330 -16.03 10.89 12.98
C LEU A 330 -14.93 11.35 12.02
N ILE A 331 -15.34 11.83 10.85
CA ILE A 331 -14.46 12.29 9.78
C ILE A 331 -13.92 13.70 10.01
N ASP A 332 -14.48 14.45 10.96
CA ASP A 332 -14.15 15.86 11.20
C ASP A 332 -13.98 16.13 12.72
N PRO A 333 -12.99 15.47 13.36
CA PRO A 333 -12.75 15.65 14.79
C PRO A 333 -12.32 17.09 15.10
N SER A 334 -12.72 17.61 16.26
CA SER A 334 -12.44 18.99 16.65
C SER A 334 -10.93 19.25 16.80
N LEU A 335 -10.38 20.06 15.89
CA LEU A 335 -9.00 20.57 15.96
C LEU A 335 -8.71 21.27 17.30
N LYS A 336 -9.70 21.98 17.85
CA LYS A 336 -9.57 22.63 19.16
C LYS A 336 -9.32 21.62 20.27
N LEU A 337 -10.13 20.56 20.34
CA LEU A 337 -9.97 19.53 21.36
C LEU A 337 -8.66 18.75 21.18
N ILE A 338 -8.26 18.48 19.93
CA ILE A 338 -6.97 17.83 19.61
C ILE A 338 -5.80 18.65 20.17
N LEU A 339 -5.75 19.95 19.85
CA LEU A 339 -4.67 20.84 20.29
C LEU A 339 -4.66 21.04 21.81
N GLN A 340 -5.84 21.18 22.41
CA GLN A 340 -5.96 21.25 23.87
C GLN A 340 -5.46 19.97 24.55
N ALA A 341 -5.78 18.80 23.99
CA ALA A 341 -5.35 17.50 24.51
C ALA A 341 -3.82 17.32 24.45
N ILE A 342 -3.12 17.98 23.52
CA ILE A 342 -1.65 17.97 23.44
C ILE A 342 -1.00 19.19 24.13
N GLY A 343 -1.75 19.93 24.95
CA GLY A 343 -1.20 20.91 25.91
C GLY A 343 -1.29 22.39 25.50
N PHE A 344 -1.96 22.73 24.40
CA PHE A 344 -2.23 24.13 24.06
C PHE A 344 -3.40 24.67 24.88
N SER A 345 -3.14 25.69 25.72
CA SER A 345 -4.14 26.23 26.64
C SER A 345 -5.10 27.21 25.99
N ASN A 346 -4.69 27.90 24.92
CA ASN A 346 -5.45 28.96 24.28
C ASN A 346 -5.65 28.65 22.79
N VAL A 347 -6.74 27.93 22.50
CA VAL A 347 -7.14 27.55 21.15
C VAL A 347 -8.55 28.08 20.90
N ARG A 348 -8.69 28.90 19.86
CA ARG A 348 -9.93 29.56 19.47
C ARG A 348 -10.40 29.00 18.12
N GLU A 349 -11.65 28.55 18.09
CA GLU A 349 -12.35 28.24 16.83
C GLU A 349 -12.80 29.57 16.21
N ILE A 350 -12.75 29.65 14.89
CA ILE A 350 -13.31 30.74 14.09
C ILE A 350 -14.26 30.16 13.05
N ASP A 351 -15.43 30.78 12.90
CA ASP A 351 -16.44 30.39 11.91
C ASP A 351 -16.27 31.19 10.61
N GLU A 352 -16.96 30.77 9.54
CA GLU A 352 -16.92 31.44 8.25
C GLU A 352 -17.28 32.93 8.38
N LEU A 353 -16.43 33.81 7.84
CA LEU A 353 -16.56 35.27 7.88
C LEU A 353 -16.48 35.90 9.27
N GLU A 354 -16.17 35.13 10.32
CA GLU A 354 -15.82 35.72 11.60
C GLU A 354 -14.45 36.42 11.54
N GLN A 355 -14.32 37.46 12.35
CA GLN A 355 -13.15 38.33 12.41
C GLN A 355 -12.56 38.35 13.82
N ILE A 356 -11.24 38.43 13.90
CA ILE A 356 -10.46 38.62 15.12
C ILE A 356 -9.69 39.92 15.00
N ASP A 357 -9.90 40.82 15.96
CA ASP A 357 -9.14 42.06 16.07
C ASP A 357 -7.71 41.80 16.54
N LEU A 358 -6.76 42.46 15.89
CA LEU A 358 -5.34 42.50 16.21
C LEU A 358 -4.94 43.95 16.56
N PRO A 359 -3.77 44.17 17.20
CA PRO A 359 -3.30 45.52 17.49
C PRO A 359 -3.26 46.46 16.27
N ASP A 360 -2.80 45.93 15.11
CA ASP A 360 -2.57 46.71 13.89
C ASP A 360 -3.48 46.29 12.72
N GLY A 361 -4.59 45.59 12.99
CA GLY A 361 -5.49 45.12 11.95
C GLY A 361 -6.36 43.94 12.38
N THR A 362 -6.62 42.99 11.48
CA THR A 362 -7.60 41.90 11.73
C THR A 362 -7.25 40.60 10.99
N VAL A 363 -7.77 39.47 11.48
CA VAL A 363 -7.78 38.19 10.77
C VAL A 363 -9.23 37.79 10.53
N THR A 364 -9.58 37.47 9.29
CA THR A 364 -10.92 37.03 8.89
C THR A 364 -10.84 35.62 8.30
N SER A 365 -11.73 34.73 8.73
CA SER A 365 -11.88 33.39 8.15
C SER A 365 -12.72 33.47 6.88
N LEU A 366 -12.24 32.88 5.78
CA LEU A 366 -12.98 32.78 4.52
C LEU A 366 -13.36 31.32 4.24
N PRO A 367 -14.60 31.07 3.75
CA PRO A 367 -15.02 29.73 3.37
C PRO A 367 -14.17 29.20 2.21
N VAL A 368 -13.82 27.92 2.29
CA VAL A 368 -13.05 27.20 1.27
C VAL A 368 -13.80 25.94 0.84
N LEU A 369 -13.73 25.66 -0.46
CA LEU A 369 -14.37 24.50 -1.08
C LEU A 369 -13.34 23.52 -1.64
N GLY A 370 -13.76 22.27 -1.79
CA GLY A 370 -12.98 21.18 -2.40
C GLY A 370 -11.85 20.64 -1.52
N GLU A 371 -10.94 19.91 -2.16
CA GLU A 371 -9.71 19.31 -1.59
C GLU A 371 -9.91 18.25 -0.48
N HIS A 372 -11.13 18.07 0.04
CA HIS A 372 -11.43 17.09 1.09
C HIS A 372 -12.23 15.88 0.58
N GLY A 373 -12.12 15.59 -0.72
CA GLY A 373 -12.72 14.43 -1.36
C GLY A 373 -14.24 14.32 -1.15
N ASP A 374 -14.96 15.44 -1.12
CA ASP A 374 -16.42 15.52 -0.90
C ASP A 374 -16.89 14.91 0.44
N LEU A 375 -16.00 14.83 1.44
CA LEU A 375 -16.37 14.48 2.80
C LEU A 375 -16.95 15.70 3.52
N ASN A 376 -17.89 15.47 4.44
CA ASN A 376 -18.50 16.54 5.25
C ASN A 376 -17.54 17.00 6.37
N ILE A 377 -16.46 17.67 5.97
CA ILE A 377 -15.44 18.24 6.84
C ILE A 377 -15.63 19.76 6.85
N GLY A 378 -16.01 20.32 7.99
CA GLY A 378 -16.16 21.76 8.22
C GLY A 378 -14.86 22.44 8.63
N ALA A 379 -13.90 21.71 9.22
CA ALA A 379 -12.64 22.26 9.72
C ALA A 379 -11.64 22.65 8.61
N LYS A 380 -12.02 23.58 7.74
CA LYS A 380 -11.19 24.16 6.69
C LYS A 380 -11.56 25.62 6.40
N THR A 381 -10.57 26.48 6.23
CA THR A 381 -10.72 27.91 5.96
C THR A 381 -9.48 28.47 5.26
N ALA A 382 -9.67 29.55 4.51
CA ALA A 382 -8.59 30.46 4.15
C ALA A 382 -8.56 31.62 5.14
N TYR A 383 -7.42 32.29 5.30
CA TYR A 383 -7.30 33.45 6.19
C TYR A 383 -6.99 34.71 5.40
N LEU A 384 -7.85 35.72 5.53
CA LEU A 384 -7.58 37.08 5.08
C LEU A 384 -7.05 37.90 6.26
N ILE A 385 -5.81 38.35 6.14
CA ILE A 385 -5.07 39.05 7.17
C ILE A 385 -4.91 40.50 6.71
N HIS A 386 -5.48 41.42 7.48
CA HIS A 386 -5.31 42.86 7.28
C HIS A 386 -4.33 43.40 8.31
N LEU A 387 -3.24 44.03 7.90
CA LEU A 387 -2.25 44.65 8.78
C LEU A 387 -1.70 45.93 8.17
N LYS A 388 -1.69 47.04 8.93
CA LYS A 388 -1.19 48.35 8.45
C LYS A 388 -1.73 48.76 7.05
N GLY A 389 -3.00 48.44 6.80
CA GLY A 389 -3.68 48.71 5.53
C GLY A 389 -3.37 47.76 4.37
N GLN A 390 -2.51 46.76 4.57
CA GLN A 390 -2.23 45.68 3.61
C GLN A 390 -3.17 44.50 3.83
N SER A 391 -3.61 43.87 2.74
CA SER A 391 -4.50 42.71 2.72
C SER A 391 -3.79 41.47 2.15
N ILE A 392 -3.67 40.43 2.98
CA ILE A 392 -2.89 39.22 2.68
C ILE A 392 -3.79 38.01 2.81
N LEU A 393 -4.02 37.29 1.72
CA LEU A 393 -4.79 36.05 1.70
C LEU A 393 -3.89 34.84 1.71
N CYS A 394 -4.00 34.02 2.76
CA CYS A 394 -3.43 32.67 2.82
C CYS A 394 -4.53 31.68 2.46
N ALA A 395 -4.54 31.21 1.21
CA ALA A 395 -5.62 30.36 0.69
C ALA A 395 -5.37 28.84 0.87
N ALA A 396 -4.17 28.43 1.27
CA ALA A 396 -3.73 27.01 1.31
C ALA A 396 -4.19 26.29 0.02
N ASP A 397 -4.76 25.10 0.15
CA ASP A 397 -5.16 24.25 -0.97
C ASP A 397 -6.58 24.53 -1.46
N SER A 398 -7.04 25.79 -1.29
CA SER A 398 -8.33 26.22 -1.78
C SER A 398 -8.56 25.80 -3.22
N ASN A 399 -9.60 25.00 -3.43
CA ASN A 399 -10.00 24.54 -4.75
C ASN A 399 -11.22 25.33 -5.20
N ASN A 400 -11.02 26.24 -6.14
CA ASN A 400 -12.07 27.14 -6.62
C ASN A 400 -13.07 26.42 -7.54
N ILE A 401 -13.90 25.56 -6.94
CA ILE A 401 -14.95 24.80 -7.65
C ILE A 401 -16.17 25.66 -7.98
N GLU A 402 -16.40 26.75 -7.24
CA GLU A 402 -17.52 27.68 -7.41
C GLU A 402 -17.01 29.13 -7.38
N PRO A 403 -16.67 29.73 -8.53
CA PRO A 403 -16.10 31.08 -8.61
C PRO A 403 -17.02 32.18 -8.09
N GLN A 404 -18.34 31.95 -8.12
CA GLN A 404 -19.31 32.93 -7.65
C GLN A 404 -19.19 33.18 -6.13
N LEU A 405 -18.73 32.19 -5.35
CA LEU A 405 -18.41 32.35 -3.93
C LEU A 405 -17.42 33.52 -3.74
N TYR A 406 -16.32 33.50 -4.48
CA TYR A 406 -15.26 34.48 -4.33
C TYR A 406 -15.65 35.86 -4.88
N ALA A 407 -16.55 35.92 -5.87
CA ALA A 407 -17.17 37.18 -6.30
C ALA A 407 -17.99 37.82 -5.16
N HIS A 408 -18.75 37.02 -4.40
CA HIS A 408 -19.46 37.51 -3.21
C HIS A 408 -18.50 37.98 -2.12
N LEU A 409 -17.43 37.20 -1.86
CA LEU A 409 -16.42 37.58 -0.88
C LEU A 409 -15.75 38.91 -1.25
N ARG A 410 -15.38 39.10 -2.51
CA ARG A 410 -14.80 40.36 -2.99
C ARG A 410 -15.76 41.54 -2.83
N ASN A 411 -17.06 41.36 -3.07
CA ASN A 411 -18.04 42.43 -2.84
C ASN A 411 -18.12 42.87 -1.37
N CYS A 412 -17.85 41.96 -0.44
CA CYS A 412 -17.86 42.25 0.99
C CYS A 412 -16.51 42.76 1.52
N LEU A 413 -15.40 42.26 0.97
CA LEU A 413 -14.06 42.43 1.53
C LEU A 413 -13.16 43.36 0.71
N GLY A 414 -13.50 43.62 -0.55
CA GLY A 414 -12.71 44.42 -1.48
C GLY A 414 -11.65 43.60 -2.23
N ASP A 415 -10.74 44.33 -2.87
CA ASP A 415 -9.57 43.76 -3.55
C ASP A 415 -8.51 43.36 -2.51
N ILE A 416 -7.58 42.49 -2.92
CA ILE A 416 -6.50 41.96 -2.05
C ILE A 416 -5.14 42.45 -2.55
N ASP A 417 -4.14 42.61 -1.69
CA ASP A 417 -2.81 43.04 -2.10
C ASP A 417 -1.91 41.83 -2.42
N VAL A 418 -1.91 40.83 -1.54
CA VAL A 418 -1.09 39.62 -1.68
C VAL A 418 -1.94 38.36 -1.55
N MET A 419 -1.81 37.43 -2.48
CA MET A 419 -2.47 36.12 -2.47
C MET A 419 -1.43 35.00 -2.46
N PHE A 420 -1.50 34.12 -1.47
CA PHE A 420 -0.81 32.83 -1.45
C PHE A 420 -1.82 31.73 -1.79
N ILE A 421 -1.54 30.92 -2.82
CA ILE A 421 -2.45 29.88 -3.31
C ILE A 421 -1.70 28.57 -3.56
N GLY A 422 -2.22 27.47 -3.01
CA GLY A 422 -1.78 26.11 -3.24
C GLY A 422 -2.26 25.61 -4.60
N MET A 423 -1.36 24.93 -5.32
CA MET A 423 -1.66 24.42 -6.68
C MET A 423 -1.27 22.95 -6.85
N GLU A 424 -1.38 22.15 -5.79
CA GLU A 424 -1.33 20.70 -5.87
C GLU A 424 -2.61 20.15 -6.53
N CYS A 425 -2.77 20.39 -7.83
CA CYS A 425 -3.96 20.05 -8.60
C CYS A 425 -4.05 18.56 -9.02
N GLU A 426 -3.21 17.71 -8.43
CA GLU A 426 -3.16 16.28 -8.65
C GLU A 426 -2.89 15.59 -7.29
N GLY A 427 -3.80 15.81 -6.35
CA GLY A 427 -3.70 15.27 -5.00
C GLY A 427 -4.08 13.78 -4.94
N ALA A 428 -3.87 13.16 -3.79
CA ALA A 428 -4.17 11.74 -3.59
C ALA A 428 -5.69 11.45 -3.63
N PRO A 429 -6.11 10.21 -3.92
CA PRO A 429 -7.47 9.76 -3.64
C PRO A 429 -7.81 9.95 -2.16
N TYR A 430 -9.02 10.40 -1.82
CA TYR A 430 -9.39 10.65 -0.40
C TYR A 430 -9.24 9.41 0.48
N THR A 431 -9.39 8.21 -0.08
CA THR A 431 -9.21 6.95 0.63
C THR A 431 -7.77 6.75 1.11
N TRP A 432 -6.76 7.39 0.49
CA TRP A 432 -5.39 7.33 0.98
C TRP A 432 -5.29 7.93 2.40
N ALA A 433 -5.88 9.11 2.62
CA ALA A 433 -5.88 9.77 3.92
C ALA A 433 -6.90 9.13 4.89
N TYR A 434 -8.12 8.82 4.40
CA TYR A 434 -9.28 8.59 5.26
C TYR A 434 -9.77 7.13 5.32
N SER A 435 -9.16 6.19 4.60
CA SER A 435 -9.65 4.79 4.51
C SER A 435 -9.85 4.10 5.86
N ALA A 436 -8.99 4.39 6.84
CA ALA A 436 -9.08 3.77 8.16
C ALA A 436 -10.40 4.09 8.89
N LEU A 437 -11.02 5.23 8.58
CA LEU A 437 -12.26 5.71 9.18
C LEU A 437 -13.51 5.20 8.47
N LEU A 438 -13.37 4.64 7.27
CA LEU A 438 -14.50 4.19 6.46
C LEU A 438 -15.00 2.84 7.00
N SER A 439 -16.30 2.77 7.25
CA SER A 439 -16.94 1.54 7.74
C SER A 439 -17.26 0.54 6.63
N GLN A 440 -17.08 0.92 5.36
CA GLN A 440 -17.31 0.06 4.20
C GLN A 440 -16.19 0.19 3.18
N PRO A 441 -15.92 -0.87 2.41
CA PRO A 441 -15.11 -0.78 1.21
C PRO A 441 -15.71 0.22 0.22
N VAL A 442 -14.86 1.00 -0.44
CA VAL A 442 -15.25 1.96 -1.46
C VAL A 442 -14.88 1.41 -2.84
N PRO A 443 -15.81 1.36 -3.80
CA PRO A 443 -15.47 0.98 -5.17
C PRO A 443 -14.37 1.87 -5.74
N ARG A 444 -13.42 1.27 -6.46
CA ARG A 444 -12.24 1.97 -7.00
C ARG A 444 -12.59 3.24 -7.78
N GLN A 445 -13.61 3.19 -8.63
CA GLN A 445 -14.01 4.33 -9.45
C GLN A 445 -14.48 5.52 -8.60
N MET A 446 -15.17 5.24 -7.48
CA MET A 446 -15.55 6.27 -6.51
C MET A 446 -14.33 6.81 -5.77
N ALA A 447 -13.38 5.95 -5.40
CA ALA A 447 -12.14 6.37 -4.74
C ALA A 447 -11.29 7.26 -5.66
N GLN A 448 -11.15 6.92 -6.95
CA GLN A 448 -10.33 7.68 -7.90
C GLN A 448 -10.96 9.00 -8.37
N SER A 449 -12.29 9.11 -8.38
CA SER A 449 -13.00 10.33 -8.75
C SER A 449 -13.03 11.38 -7.65
N ARG A 450 -12.88 10.97 -6.39
CA ARG A 450 -12.88 11.85 -5.21
C ARG A 450 -11.44 12.05 -4.73
N ARG A 451 -10.86 13.20 -5.02
CA ARG A 451 -9.44 13.48 -4.78
C ARG A 451 -9.24 14.66 -3.83
N LEU A 452 -8.05 14.73 -3.28
CA LEU A 452 -7.58 15.83 -2.46
C LEU A 452 -6.89 16.89 -3.32
N ASP A 453 -7.55 17.30 -4.41
CA ASP A 453 -6.96 18.24 -5.38
C ASP A 453 -7.11 19.68 -4.90
N GLY A 454 -6.02 20.45 -4.95
CA GLY A 454 -6.03 21.91 -4.91
C GLY A 454 -6.43 22.53 -6.26
N SER A 455 -6.21 23.84 -6.41
CA SER A 455 -6.55 24.56 -7.66
C SER A 455 -5.58 24.25 -8.80
N ASP A 456 -6.11 23.98 -10.00
CA ASP A 456 -5.35 24.07 -11.25
C ASP A 456 -5.26 25.53 -11.75
N ALA A 457 -4.62 25.76 -12.90
CA ALA A 457 -4.42 27.11 -13.40
C ALA A 457 -5.73 27.84 -13.66
N ASP A 458 -6.72 27.18 -14.25
CA ASP A 458 -7.98 27.84 -14.64
C ASP A 458 -8.75 28.28 -13.39
N LYS A 459 -8.81 27.41 -12.38
CA LYS A 459 -9.43 27.72 -11.08
C LYS A 459 -8.70 28.83 -10.33
N ALA A 460 -7.37 28.79 -10.30
CA ALA A 460 -6.56 29.82 -9.64
C ALA A 460 -6.63 31.18 -10.37
N ILE A 461 -6.65 31.18 -11.71
CA ILE A 461 -6.85 32.39 -12.52
C ILE A 461 -8.19 33.05 -12.20
N GLN A 462 -9.25 32.27 -12.00
CA GLN A 462 -10.55 32.81 -11.60
C GLN A 462 -10.50 33.46 -10.21
N LEU A 463 -9.76 32.90 -9.25
CA LEU A 463 -9.54 33.56 -7.95
C LEU A 463 -8.84 34.90 -8.11
N VAL A 464 -7.78 34.94 -8.92
CA VAL A 464 -7.04 36.16 -9.24
C VAL A 464 -7.96 37.20 -9.89
N GLN A 465 -8.83 36.79 -10.81
CA GLN A 465 -9.79 37.69 -11.45
C GLN A 465 -10.83 38.26 -10.47
N GLN A 466 -11.27 37.46 -9.49
CA GLN A 466 -12.22 37.97 -8.49
C GLN A 466 -11.56 38.94 -7.52
N PHE A 467 -10.42 38.61 -6.94
CA PHE A 467 -9.80 39.44 -5.89
C PHE A 467 -8.85 40.53 -6.38
N SER A 468 -8.49 40.52 -7.67
CA SER A 468 -7.58 41.51 -8.28
C SER A 468 -6.28 41.75 -7.49
N PRO A 469 -5.52 40.70 -7.11
CA PRO A 469 -4.33 40.84 -6.30
C PRO A 469 -3.20 41.60 -7.01
N GLN A 470 -2.41 42.36 -6.26
CA GLN A 470 -1.18 42.99 -6.77
C GLN A 470 -0.03 41.98 -6.90
N GLN A 471 0.00 41.00 -5.99
CA GLN A 471 1.01 39.95 -5.93
C GLN A 471 0.37 38.58 -5.70
N VAL A 472 0.81 37.57 -6.46
CA VAL A 472 0.32 36.18 -6.37
C VAL A 472 1.51 35.23 -6.22
N TYR A 473 1.52 34.49 -5.12
CA TYR A 473 2.53 33.50 -4.79
C TYR A 473 1.93 32.11 -4.84
N VAL A 474 2.51 31.24 -5.67
CA VAL A 474 2.19 29.81 -5.60
C VAL A 474 3.01 29.20 -4.48
N TYR A 475 2.33 28.61 -3.51
CA TYR A 475 2.92 27.93 -2.35
C TYR A 475 2.25 26.56 -2.13
N ALA A 476 2.44 25.92 -0.97
CA ALA A 476 1.80 24.65 -0.60
C ALA A 476 1.95 23.55 -1.67
N MET A 477 3.10 23.49 -2.32
CA MET A 477 3.35 22.50 -3.39
C MET A 477 3.94 21.19 -2.85
N GLY A 478 4.49 21.21 -1.63
CA GLY A 478 5.21 20.07 -1.05
C GLY A 478 6.52 19.73 -1.77
N GLN A 479 7.18 20.75 -2.34
CA GLN A 479 8.44 20.61 -3.07
C GLN A 479 9.67 20.56 -2.16
N GLU A 480 9.52 21.03 -0.92
CA GLU A 480 10.59 21.10 0.05
C GLU A 480 11.09 19.69 0.41
N PRO A 481 12.41 19.42 0.35
CA PRO A 481 12.95 18.10 0.61
C PRO A 481 12.66 17.63 2.05
N TRP A 482 12.59 18.57 2.99
CA TRP A 482 12.24 18.29 4.38
C TRP A 482 10.79 17.88 4.59
N LEU A 483 9.90 17.98 3.60
CA LEU A 483 8.51 17.52 3.70
C LEU A 483 8.27 16.12 3.11
N THR A 484 9.22 15.59 2.34
CA THR A 484 9.05 14.32 1.61
C THR A 484 8.76 13.11 2.50
N HIS A 485 9.13 13.17 3.78
CA HIS A 485 8.80 12.14 4.78
C HIS A 485 7.31 12.11 5.16
N ILE A 486 6.53 13.16 4.88
CA ILE A 486 5.08 13.23 5.09
C ILE A 486 4.31 13.04 3.77
N THR A 487 4.72 13.71 2.69
CA THR A 487 3.92 13.74 1.46
C THR A 487 4.42 12.78 0.39
N SER A 488 5.69 12.37 0.44
CA SER A 488 6.40 11.59 -0.60
C SER A 488 6.49 12.24 -1.99
N ILE A 489 6.08 13.51 -2.12
CA ILE A 489 6.00 14.23 -3.40
C ILE A 489 7.40 14.53 -3.94
N GLN A 490 7.60 14.24 -5.22
CA GLN A 490 8.79 14.63 -5.99
C GLN A 490 8.35 15.02 -7.40
N TYR A 491 8.34 16.32 -7.69
CA TYR A 491 7.96 16.80 -9.01
C TYR A 491 9.12 16.79 -10.01
N THR A 492 8.77 16.62 -11.27
CA THR A 492 9.61 16.92 -12.42
C THR A 492 9.09 18.18 -13.12
N PRO A 493 9.87 18.82 -14.01
CA PRO A 493 9.38 19.95 -14.81
C PRO A 493 8.13 19.65 -15.65
N THR A 494 7.78 18.37 -15.85
CA THR A 494 6.60 17.93 -16.61
C THR A 494 5.44 17.48 -15.71
N SER A 495 5.59 17.49 -14.38
CA SER A 495 4.49 17.19 -13.46
C SER A 495 3.37 18.21 -13.64
N ARG A 496 2.11 17.75 -13.61
CA ARG A 496 0.95 18.61 -13.85
C ARG A 496 0.88 19.82 -12.90
N PRO A 497 1.09 19.70 -11.58
CA PRO A 497 1.12 20.87 -10.68
C PRO A 497 2.16 21.93 -11.08
N ILE A 498 3.31 21.50 -11.62
CA ILE A 498 4.36 22.40 -12.11
C ILE A 498 3.91 23.15 -13.36
N LEU A 499 3.36 22.42 -14.34
CA LEU A 499 2.86 23.00 -15.59
C LEU A 499 1.68 23.98 -15.34
N GLU A 500 0.75 23.61 -14.46
CA GLU A 500 -0.41 24.45 -14.12
C GLU A 500 -0.01 25.70 -13.33
N SER A 501 0.93 25.59 -12.39
CA SER A 501 1.45 26.77 -11.69
C SER A 501 2.23 27.71 -12.62
N ASP A 502 2.98 27.19 -13.60
CA ASP A 502 3.61 28.02 -14.63
C ASP A 502 2.60 28.78 -15.50
N ARG A 503 1.46 28.15 -15.81
CA ARG A 503 0.36 28.82 -16.53
C ARG A 503 -0.24 29.98 -15.72
N LEU A 504 -0.47 29.80 -14.42
CA LEU A 504 -0.95 30.89 -13.56
C LEU A 504 0.06 32.04 -13.51
N ILE A 505 1.34 31.74 -13.29
CA ILE A 505 2.39 32.76 -13.22
C ILE A 505 2.48 33.55 -14.53
N ALA A 506 2.42 32.86 -15.67
CA ALA A 506 2.41 33.50 -16.99
C ALA A 506 1.20 34.42 -17.17
N TYR A 507 0.01 33.97 -16.76
CA TYR A 507 -1.20 34.78 -16.78
C TYR A 507 -1.05 36.04 -15.91
N CYS A 508 -0.63 35.91 -14.66
CA CYS A 508 -0.43 37.05 -13.75
C CYS A 508 0.54 38.08 -14.35
N ARG A 509 1.69 37.64 -14.87
CA ARG A 509 2.67 38.53 -15.52
C ARG A 509 2.10 39.27 -16.73
N GLN A 510 1.25 38.60 -17.52
CA GLN A 510 0.57 39.24 -18.66
C GLN A 510 -0.42 40.32 -18.21
N GLN A 511 -1.04 40.16 -17.03
CA GLN A 511 -1.94 41.15 -16.43
C GLN A 511 -1.21 42.24 -15.62
N GLY A 512 0.13 42.20 -15.55
CA GLY A 512 0.92 43.15 -14.75
C GLY A 512 0.91 42.85 -13.24
N ILE A 513 0.50 41.64 -12.84
CA ILE A 513 0.50 41.16 -11.46
C ILE A 513 1.84 40.47 -11.18
N TYR A 514 2.49 40.82 -10.08
CA TYR A 514 3.74 40.13 -9.69
C TYR A 514 3.43 38.68 -9.30
N SER A 515 4.18 37.71 -9.85
CA SER A 515 3.97 36.32 -9.50
C SER A 515 5.23 35.46 -9.61
N GLU A 516 5.37 34.58 -8.61
CA GLU A 516 6.40 33.54 -8.53
C GLU A 516 5.88 32.31 -7.78
N ARG A 517 6.52 31.16 -8.00
CA ARG A 517 6.34 29.94 -7.22
C ARG A 517 7.45 29.85 -6.19
N LEU A 518 7.05 29.72 -4.93
CA LEU A 518 7.97 29.75 -3.79
C LEU A 518 8.63 28.38 -3.58
N LEU A 519 9.91 28.39 -3.23
CA LEU A 519 10.70 27.23 -2.86
C LEU A 519 11.84 27.67 -1.94
N GLY A 520 12.06 26.94 -0.85
CA GLY A 520 13.10 27.30 0.12
C GLY A 520 12.64 28.41 1.07
N CYS A 521 13.43 29.48 1.18
CA CYS A 521 13.08 30.67 1.95
C CYS A 521 12.89 31.91 1.07
N ARG A 522 11.94 32.77 1.44
CA ARG A 522 11.70 34.06 0.78
C ARG A 522 11.28 35.11 1.80
N GLU A 523 11.77 36.34 1.65
CA GLU A 523 11.34 37.51 2.42
C GLU A 523 10.65 38.52 1.49
N ILE A 524 9.51 39.05 1.93
CA ILE A 524 8.69 40.03 1.24
C ILE A 524 8.42 41.17 2.23
N LEU A 525 8.60 42.42 1.78
CA LEU A 525 8.31 43.63 2.57
C LEU A 525 7.22 44.43 1.86
N LEU A 526 6.13 44.73 2.58
CA LEU A 526 5.01 45.51 2.07
C LEU A 526 4.94 46.85 2.81
N ALA A 527 5.09 47.94 2.07
CA ALA A 527 5.02 49.29 2.64
C ALA A 527 3.61 49.57 3.21
N PRO A 528 3.47 50.31 4.32
CA PRO A 528 2.15 50.63 4.88
C PRO A 528 1.28 51.43 3.90
N HIS A 529 -0.03 51.14 3.88
CA HIS A 529 -1.00 52.03 3.24
C HIS A 529 -1.56 53.03 4.26
N PRO A 530 -1.71 54.32 3.93
CA PRO A 530 -2.39 55.25 4.81
C PRO A 530 -3.83 54.77 5.03
N PRO A 531 -4.37 54.82 6.27
CA PRO A 531 -5.70 54.32 6.55
C PRO A 531 -6.74 55.03 5.66
N HIS A 532 -7.42 54.26 4.82
CA HIS A 532 -8.54 54.78 4.04
C HIS A 532 -9.64 55.22 5.01
N ALA A 533 -9.89 56.53 5.06
CA ALA A 533 -11.02 57.09 5.78
C ALA A 533 -12.32 56.58 5.15
N GLY A 534 -12.98 55.64 5.82
CA GLY A 534 -14.42 55.31 5.73
C GLY A 534 -15.05 55.18 4.34
N GLY A 535 -15.47 53.96 3.99
CA GLY A 535 -16.49 53.68 2.97
C GLY A 535 -15.97 52.99 1.71
N LEU A 536 -16.64 51.89 1.36
CA LEU A 536 -16.51 51.11 0.11
C LEU A 536 -16.14 51.99 -1.10
N PRO A 537 -15.06 51.71 -1.84
CA PRO A 537 -14.72 52.50 -3.01
C PRO A 537 -15.35 51.91 -4.28
N HIS A 538 -16.37 52.58 -4.81
CA HIS A 538 -16.55 52.63 -6.26
C HIS A 538 -15.46 53.56 -6.83
N ARG A 539 -14.47 53.02 -7.55
CA ARG A 539 -13.61 53.83 -8.43
C ARG A 539 -13.88 53.48 -9.89
N SER A 540 -14.46 54.46 -10.58
CA SER A 540 -14.66 54.52 -12.02
C SER A 540 -13.33 54.65 -12.78
N ALA A 541 -13.23 53.98 -13.92
CA ALA A 541 -12.11 53.99 -14.84
C ALA A 541 -11.86 55.38 -15.46
N SER A 542 -10.60 55.84 -15.44
CA SER A 542 -10.07 56.74 -16.48
C SER A 542 -8.54 56.84 -16.49
N SER A 543 -7.99 56.65 -17.70
CA SER A 543 -6.73 57.17 -18.27
C SER A 543 -5.38 56.82 -17.61
N VAL A 544 -4.69 55.84 -18.19
CA VAL A 544 -3.23 55.69 -18.09
C VAL A 544 -2.60 56.44 -19.26
N ALA A 545 -1.95 57.56 -18.95
CA ALA A 545 -0.97 58.20 -19.83
C ALA A 545 0.41 57.59 -19.54
N SER A 546 1.14 57.29 -20.60
CA SER A 546 2.48 56.71 -20.61
C SER A 546 3.51 57.60 -19.91
N THR A 547 4.30 57.03 -19.01
CA THR A 547 5.63 57.58 -18.69
C THR A 547 6.59 56.43 -18.41
N GLN A 548 7.44 56.12 -19.40
CA GLN A 548 8.58 55.23 -19.25
C GLN A 548 9.67 55.94 -18.45
N GLN A 549 10.05 55.40 -17.29
CA GLN A 549 11.33 55.70 -16.65
C GLN A 549 12.18 54.43 -16.62
N LYS A 550 13.30 54.50 -17.33
CA LYS A 550 14.38 53.51 -17.36
C LYS A 550 15.02 53.39 -15.97
N VAL A 551 15.15 52.15 -15.47
CA VAL A 551 16.12 51.80 -14.43
C VAL A 551 17.18 50.93 -15.09
N GLU A 552 18.43 51.40 -15.06
CA GLU A 552 19.59 50.77 -15.66
C GLU A 552 20.04 49.56 -14.82
N SER A 553 20.15 48.39 -15.45
CA SER A 553 20.74 47.18 -14.87
C SER A 553 22.26 47.17 -15.12
N VAL A 554 23.05 47.29 -14.06
CA VAL A 554 24.50 47.07 -14.10
C VAL A 554 24.76 45.56 -14.10
N PHE A 555 25.26 45.04 -15.22
CA PHE A 555 25.75 43.67 -15.34
C PHE A 555 27.13 43.53 -14.67
N HIS A 556 27.24 42.67 -13.66
CA HIS A 556 28.51 42.09 -13.24
C HIS A 556 28.59 40.62 -13.69
N PRO A 557 29.77 40.17 -14.15
CA PRO A 557 29.93 38.88 -14.81
C PRO A 557 29.81 37.71 -13.85
N VAL A 558 29.11 36.67 -14.31
CA VAL A 558 28.97 35.37 -13.67
C VAL A 558 30.35 34.72 -13.50
N PHE A 559 30.75 34.50 -12.26
CA PHE A 559 31.85 33.61 -11.92
C PHE A 559 31.39 32.17 -12.15
N HIS A 560 32.04 31.47 -13.08
CA HIS A 560 31.96 30.01 -13.18
C HIS A 560 32.79 29.40 -12.04
N PRO A 561 32.21 28.59 -11.14
CA PRO A 561 32.99 27.76 -10.23
C PRO A 561 33.72 26.71 -11.06
N VAL A 562 35.05 26.70 -10.94
CA VAL A 562 35.91 25.62 -11.40
C VAL A 562 35.70 24.44 -10.46
N PHE A 563 35.01 23.41 -10.93
CA PHE A 563 34.90 22.13 -10.22
C PHE A 563 36.27 21.43 -10.24
N PRO A 564 36.79 20.94 -9.10
CA PRO A 564 37.98 20.10 -9.09
C PRO A 564 37.64 18.74 -9.72
N ASN A 565 38.42 18.37 -10.74
CA ASN A 565 38.46 17.09 -11.46
C ASN A 565 37.68 15.95 -10.79
N GLU A 566 36.44 15.74 -11.25
CA GLU A 566 35.68 14.53 -11.00
C GLU A 566 36.40 13.35 -11.68
N THR A 567 36.70 12.34 -10.87
CA THR A 567 37.03 11.01 -11.37
C THR A 567 35.88 10.51 -12.24
N ALA A 568 36.20 10.04 -13.46
CA ALA A 568 35.21 9.53 -14.40
C ALA A 568 34.22 8.56 -13.71
N PRO A 569 32.90 8.68 -13.97
CA PRO A 569 31.88 7.87 -13.30
C PRO A 569 32.13 6.38 -13.54
N SER A 570 31.92 5.56 -12.51
CA SER A 570 32.06 4.11 -12.62
C SER A 570 31.08 3.57 -13.65
N LEU A 571 31.41 2.46 -14.31
CA LEU A 571 30.53 1.87 -15.33
C LEU A 571 29.12 1.58 -14.79
N SER A 572 29.00 1.20 -13.52
CA SER A 572 27.71 0.97 -12.86
C SER A 572 26.87 2.23 -12.71
N ASP A 573 27.49 3.36 -12.33
CA ASP A 573 26.78 4.62 -12.13
C ASP A 573 26.31 5.17 -13.48
N TRP A 574 27.16 5.08 -14.49
CA TRP A 574 26.83 5.48 -15.86
C TRP A 574 25.71 4.62 -16.47
N LEU A 575 25.69 3.30 -16.22
CA LEU A 575 24.60 2.42 -16.66
C LEU A 575 23.29 2.73 -15.91
N ALA A 576 23.35 3.15 -14.65
CA ALA A 576 22.19 3.57 -13.88
C ALA A 576 21.60 4.90 -14.40
N GLU A 577 22.46 5.86 -14.75
CA GLU A 577 22.06 7.12 -15.39
C GLU A 577 21.38 6.90 -16.74
N LEU A 578 21.90 5.98 -17.57
CA LEU A 578 21.26 5.58 -18.83
C LEU A 578 19.87 4.97 -18.58
N ALA A 579 19.72 4.14 -17.56
CA ALA A 579 18.45 3.53 -17.20
C ALA A 579 17.42 4.56 -16.69
N GLN A 580 17.86 5.61 -15.98
CA GLN A 580 17.01 6.74 -15.57
C GLN A 580 16.49 7.56 -16.77
N GLN A 581 17.19 7.51 -17.91
CA GLN A 581 16.77 8.13 -19.18
C GLN A 581 16.02 7.16 -20.10
N ASP A 582 15.51 6.03 -19.56
CA ASP A 582 14.83 4.96 -20.30
C ASP A 582 15.67 4.27 -21.39
N ILE A 583 17.00 4.40 -21.34
CA ILE A 583 17.92 3.72 -22.24
C ILE A 583 18.26 2.34 -21.67
N LYS A 584 17.67 1.30 -22.26
CA LYS A 584 17.85 -0.09 -21.82
C LYS A 584 18.91 -0.80 -22.66
N LEU A 585 19.97 -1.24 -22.01
CA LEU A 585 21.04 -2.05 -22.61
C LEU A 585 20.86 -3.52 -22.24
N THR A 586 20.86 -4.40 -23.23
CA THR A 586 20.71 -5.85 -23.05
C THR A 586 21.75 -6.60 -23.88
N VAL A 587 22.18 -7.77 -23.41
CA VAL A 587 23.06 -8.66 -24.17
C VAL A 587 22.20 -9.61 -25.00
N ALA A 588 22.44 -9.68 -26.30
CA ALA A 588 21.79 -10.60 -27.22
C ALA A 588 22.84 -11.41 -27.97
N THR A 589 22.56 -12.67 -28.25
CA THR A 589 23.48 -13.52 -29.05
C THR A 589 23.30 -13.19 -30.54
N SER A 590 24.39 -12.89 -31.24
CA SER A 590 24.34 -12.71 -32.69
C SER A 590 24.06 -14.04 -33.40
N PRO A 591 23.63 -14.03 -34.68
CA PRO A 591 23.49 -15.24 -35.49
C PRO A 591 24.79 -16.05 -35.65
N THR A 592 25.95 -15.46 -35.33
CA THR A 592 27.28 -16.09 -35.38
C THR A 592 27.77 -16.60 -34.02
N GLY A 593 26.96 -16.49 -32.96
CA GLY A 593 27.29 -17.00 -31.62
C GLY A 593 28.07 -16.03 -30.72
N GLU A 594 28.30 -14.79 -31.16
CA GLU A 594 29.03 -13.78 -30.38
C GLU A 594 28.07 -12.88 -29.57
N PRO A 595 28.43 -12.49 -28.32
CA PRO A 595 27.62 -11.59 -27.52
C PRO A 595 27.59 -10.18 -28.12
N SER A 596 26.38 -9.68 -28.39
CA SER A 596 26.11 -8.39 -28.99
C SER A 596 25.29 -7.51 -28.04
N LEU A 597 25.61 -6.21 -27.98
CA LEU A 597 24.92 -5.25 -27.12
C LEU A 597 23.73 -4.65 -27.88
N LYS A 598 22.52 -4.84 -27.37
CA LYS A 598 21.29 -4.25 -27.90
C LYS A 598 20.86 -3.08 -27.02
N CYS A 599 20.74 -1.91 -27.64
CA CYS A 599 20.28 -0.68 -26.98
C CYS A 599 18.86 -0.37 -27.44
N ASN A 600 17.95 -0.16 -26.48
CA ASN A 600 16.60 0.31 -26.72
C ASN A 600 16.41 1.65 -26.00
N ALA A 601 16.06 2.70 -26.74
CA ALA A 601 15.95 4.06 -26.22
C ALA A 601 14.75 4.79 -26.84
N PRO A 602 14.08 5.71 -26.13
CA PRO A 602 13.03 6.56 -26.69
C PRO A 602 13.54 7.43 -27.85
N LYS A 603 12.63 7.78 -28.77
CA LYS A 603 12.96 8.49 -30.01
C LYS A 603 13.52 9.89 -29.70
N GLY A 604 14.75 10.18 -30.14
CA GLY A 604 15.40 11.49 -29.98
C GLY A 604 16.36 11.64 -28.79
N ILE A 605 16.44 10.63 -27.90
CA ILE A 605 17.30 10.67 -26.70
C ILE A 605 18.76 10.25 -27.00
N LEU A 606 18.98 9.40 -28.01
CA LEU A 606 20.32 8.97 -28.42
C LEU A 606 21.06 10.07 -29.19
N THR A 607 21.75 10.97 -28.48
CA THR A 607 22.63 11.98 -29.09
C THR A 607 23.83 11.34 -29.81
N PRO A 608 24.42 12.00 -30.82
CA PRO A 608 25.63 11.51 -31.51
C PRO A 608 26.79 11.23 -30.53
N GLU A 609 26.93 12.05 -29.50
CA GLU A 609 27.94 11.90 -28.45
C GLU A 609 27.71 10.63 -27.62
N LEU A 610 26.45 10.35 -27.24
CA LEU A 610 26.10 9.17 -26.46
C LEU A 610 26.22 7.87 -27.27
N GLN A 611 25.90 7.92 -28.56
CA GLN A 611 26.12 6.78 -29.47
C GLN A 611 27.62 6.45 -29.60
N ALA A 612 28.48 7.48 -29.65
CA ALA A 612 29.93 7.29 -29.68
C ALA A 612 30.45 6.67 -28.37
N GLN A 613 29.95 7.13 -27.21
CA GLN A 613 30.31 6.57 -25.90
C GLN A 613 29.86 5.10 -25.74
N LEU A 614 28.63 4.77 -26.15
CA LEU A 614 28.12 3.39 -26.14
C LEU A 614 28.96 2.46 -27.03
N LYS A 615 29.41 2.95 -28.19
CA LYS A 615 30.25 2.18 -29.11
C LYS A 615 31.67 2.00 -28.56
N GLN A 616 32.22 3.02 -27.90
CA GLN A 616 33.54 2.99 -27.28
C GLN A 616 33.60 2.05 -26.05
N ARG A 617 32.56 2.08 -25.20
CA ARG A 617 32.49 1.29 -23.96
C ARG A 617 31.84 -0.08 -24.11
N LYS A 618 31.42 -0.46 -25.33
CA LYS A 618 30.75 -1.74 -25.65
C LYS A 618 31.43 -2.98 -25.01
N PRO A 619 32.77 -3.15 -25.02
CA PRO A 619 33.42 -4.32 -24.43
C PRO A 619 33.26 -4.37 -22.89
N GLU A 620 33.36 -3.21 -22.25
CA GLU A 620 33.23 -3.01 -20.80
C GLU A 620 31.79 -3.33 -20.34
N ILE A 621 30.80 -2.81 -21.08
CA ILE A 621 29.37 -3.03 -20.82
C ILE A 621 29.00 -4.50 -21.01
N LEU A 622 29.51 -5.16 -22.07
CA LEU A 622 29.28 -6.58 -22.29
C LEU A 622 29.86 -7.42 -21.16
N ALA A 623 31.09 -7.13 -20.70
CA ALA A 623 31.69 -7.84 -19.58
C ALA A 623 30.89 -7.64 -18.28
N PHE A 624 30.43 -6.41 -18.00
CA PHE A 624 29.66 -6.08 -16.80
C PHE A 624 28.27 -6.73 -16.77
N LEU A 625 27.53 -6.66 -17.88
CA LEU A 625 26.19 -7.27 -17.98
C LEU A 625 26.24 -8.80 -18.01
N THR A 626 27.33 -9.38 -18.53
CA THR A 626 27.55 -10.84 -18.50
C THR A 626 27.98 -11.32 -17.12
N ALA A 627 28.61 -10.47 -16.30
CA ALA A 627 29.01 -10.80 -14.93
C ALA A 627 27.87 -10.68 -13.89
N GLN A 628 26.80 -9.92 -14.18
CA GLN A 628 25.63 -9.79 -13.30
C GLN A 628 24.55 -10.86 -13.47
N SER A 629 24.63 -11.74 -14.47
CA SER A 629 23.78 -12.95 -14.47
C SER A 629 24.26 -13.89 -13.36
N ARG A 630 23.62 -13.82 -12.19
CA ARG A 630 23.73 -14.84 -11.13
C ARG A 630 23.52 -16.23 -11.75
N PRO A 631 24.24 -17.27 -11.30
CA PRO A 631 24.09 -18.61 -11.86
C PRO A 631 22.64 -19.07 -11.68
N ALA A 632 22.07 -19.65 -12.73
CA ALA A 632 20.83 -20.39 -12.64
C ALA A 632 20.95 -21.41 -11.50
N VAL A 633 19.91 -21.53 -10.67
CA VAL A 633 19.83 -22.63 -9.70
C VAL A 633 19.99 -23.94 -10.47
N ASP A 634 20.98 -24.74 -10.11
CA ASP A 634 21.13 -26.08 -10.66
C ASP A 634 20.02 -26.97 -10.08
N LEU A 635 18.91 -27.04 -10.80
CA LEU A 635 17.72 -27.80 -10.39
C LEU A 635 17.95 -29.32 -10.45
N ALA A 636 18.95 -29.79 -11.20
CA ALA A 636 19.34 -31.19 -11.19
C ALA A 636 20.04 -31.55 -9.86
N ALA A 637 20.89 -30.66 -9.34
CA ALA A 637 21.50 -30.83 -8.02
C ALA A 637 20.47 -30.77 -6.86
N GLU A 638 19.38 -30.04 -7.05
CA GLU A 638 18.26 -29.96 -6.11
C GLU A 638 17.36 -31.21 -6.12
N ALA A 639 17.34 -31.96 -7.22
CA ALA A 639 16.51 -33.16 -7.41
C ALA A 639 17.17 -34.45 -6.88
N VAL A 640 17.95 -34.35 -5.81
CA VAL A 640 18.67 -35.49 -5.20
C VAL A 640 18.01 -35.86 -3.88
N LEU A 641 17.39 -37.04 -3.83
CA LEU A 641 16.80 -37.56 -2.60
C LEU A 641 17.88 -38.10 -1.66
N GLU A 642 17.84 -37.68 -0.39
CA GLU A 642 18.74 -38.14 0.66
C GLU A 642 18.88 -39.67 0.68
N PRO A 643 20.09 -40.24 0.68
CA PRO A 643 20.28 -41.70 0.61
C PRO A 643 19.61 -42.49 1.74
N ALA A 644 19.48 -41.91 2.93
CA ALA A 644 18.82 -42.55 4.07
C ALA A 644 17.31 -42.74 3.89
N ILE A 645 16.67 -42.00 2.96
CA ILE A 645 15.25 -42.15 2.66
C ILE A 645 15.09 -43.33 1.68
N CYS A 646 15.01 -44.53 2.24
CA CYS A 646 14.78 -45.79 1.53
C CYS A 646 13.74 -46.64 2.28
N PRO A 647 12.79 -47.29 1.60
CA PRO A 647 11.81 -48.13 2.26
C PRO A 647 12.46 -49.41 2.81
N CYS A 648 12.01 -49.89 3.96
CA CYS A 648 12.28 -51.26 4.40
C CYS A 648 11.59 -52.25 3.43
N SER A 649 12.09 -53.49 3.32
CA SER A 649 11.59 -54.48 2.35
C SER A 649 10.05 -54.58 2.35
N THR A 650 9.42 -54.28 1.21
CA THR A 650 7.97 -54.36 1.03
C THR A 650 7.52 -55.81 0.83
N SER A 651 6.63 -56.33 1.67
CA SER A 651 5.92 -57.59 1.37
C SER A 651 4.68 -57.30 0.52
N ASP A 652 4.49 -58.00 -0.60
CA ASP A 652 3.31 -57.86 -1.48
C ASP A 652 1.98 -58.04 -0.74
N ALA A 653 1.97 -58.80 0.37
CA ALA A 653 0.79 -59.03 1.21
C ALA A 653 0.26 -57.75 1.91
N ALA A 654 1.12 -56.79 2.23
CA ALA A 654 0.73 -55.54 2.92
C ALA A 654 0.05 -54.52 1.98
N LEU A 655 0.30 -54.64 0.68
CA LEU A 655 -0.31 -53.79 -0.34
C LEU A 655 -1.66 -54.34 -0.84
N ALA A 656 -2.06 -55.54 -0.43
CA ALA A 656 -3.29 -56.18 -0.89
C ALA A 656 -4.53 -55.83 -0.05
N THR A 657 -4.35 -55.21 1.13
CA THR A 657 -5.45 -54.82 2.03
C THR A 657 -5.79 -53.33 1.90
N PRO A 658 -7.09 -52.95 1.86
CA PRO A 658 -7.49 -51.54 1.84
C PRO A 658 -6.97 -50.75 3.05
N PRO A 659 -6.42 -49.53 2.86
CA PRO A 659 -5.85 -48.74 3.94
C PRO A 659 -6.92 -48.35 4.97
N GLN A 660 -6.59 -48.47 6.26
CA GLN A 660 -7.48 -48.11 7.37
C GLN A 660 -7.17 -46.72 7.92
N ARG A 661 -5.92 -46.25 7.76
CA ARG A 661 -5.46 -44.93 8.20
C ARG A 661 -4.75 -44.21 7.06
N ILE A 662 -5.35 -43.13 6.60
CA ILE A 662 -4.87 -42.34 5.47
C ILE A 662 -4.38 -40.99 5.97
N LEU A 663 -3.19 -40.57 5.57
CA LEU A 663 -2.72 -39.21 5.81
C LEU A 663 -2.95 -38.34 4.57
N LEU A 664 -3.62 -37.20 4.74
CA LEU A 664 -3.88 -36.23 3.67
C LEU A 664 -3.18 -34.92 3.98
N THR A 665 -2.34 -34.45 3.05
CA THR A 665 -1.77 -33.10 3.13
C THR A 665 -2.59 -32.13 2.29
N GLY A 666 -2.70 -30.87 2.75
CA GLY A 666 -3.42 -29.83 2.02
C GLY A 666 -4.94 -29.93 2.08
N ALA A 667 -5.51 -30.59 3.11
CA ALA A 667 -6.94 -30.74 3.33
C ALA A 667 -7.71 -29.41 3.42
N THR A 668 -7.02 -28.31 3.76
CA THR A 668 -7.58 -26.94 3.80
C THR A 668 -7.42 -26.16 2.49
N GLY A 669 -6.84 -26.78 1.46
CA GLY A 669 -6.74 -26.23 0.10
C GLY A 669 -7.90 -26.67 -0.79
N PHE A 670 -8.01 -26.07 -1.99
CA PHE A 670 -9.16 -26.28 -2.87
C PHE A 670 -9.37 -27.76 -3.27
N LEU A 671 -8.44 -28.36 -4.03
CA LEU A 671 -8.53 -29.80 -4.37
C LEU A 671 -8.56 -30.68 -3.11
N GLY A 672 -7.81 -30.31 -2.07
CA GLY A 672 -7.68 -31.13 -0.86
C GLY A 672 -8.97 -31.27 -0.07
N ALA A 673 -9.83 -30.24 -0.06
CA ALA A 673 -11.14 -30.34 0.57
C ALA A 673 -12.06 -31.33 -0.15
N PHE A 674 -12.06 -31.31 -1.49
CA PHE A 674 -12.80 -32.30 -2.30
C PHE A 674 -12.19 -33.70 -2.21
N LEU A 675 -10.87 -33.84 -2.16
CA LEU A 675 -10.22 -35.13 -1.90
C LEU A 675 -10.61 -35.69 -0.52
N LEU A 676 -10.66 -34.86 0.51
CA LEU A 676 -11.12 -35.29 1.83
C LEU A 676 -12.58 -35.77 1.77
N ALA A 677 -13.43 -35.03 1.09
CA ALA A 677 -14.84 -35.38 0.89
C ALA A 677 -15.01 -36.72 0.15
N GLU A 678 -14.23 -36.95 -0.91
CA GLU A 678 -14.25 -38.20 -1.68
C GLU A 678 -13.64 -39.37 -0.90
N LEU A 679 -12.56 -39.16 -0.15
CA LEU A 679 -11.97 -40.19 0.72
C LEU A 679 -12.95 -40.63 1.82
N LEU A 680 -13.72 -39.69 2.37
CA LEU A 680 -14.77 -40.00 3.34
C LEU A 680 -15.92 -40.76 2.67
N GLN A 681 -16.30 -40.44 1.44
CA GLN A 681 -17.39 -41.15 0.76
C GLN A 681 -17.00 -42.54 0.26
N GLN A 682 -15.80 -42.69 -0.27
CA GLN A 682 -15.40 -43.90 -0.99
C GLN A 682 -14.59 -44.89 -0.13
N THR A 683 -14.19 -44.50 1.09
CA THR A 683 -13.41 -45.36 1.99
C THR A 683 -13.99 -45.39 3.39
N THR A 684 -13.68 -46.45 4.14
CA THR A 684 -13.97 -46.57 5.58
C THR A 684 -12.82 -46.06 6.47
N ALA A 685 -11.74 -45.54 5.86
CA ALA A 685 -10.52 -45.17 6.58
C ALA A 685 -10.73 -43.96 7.51
N THR A 686 -9.89 -43.87 8.53
CA THR A 686 -9.69 -42.64 9.32
C THR A 686 -8.69 -41.75 8.59
N ILE A 687 -9.03 -40.48 8.40
CA ILE A 687 -8.26 -39.52 7.61
C ILE A 687 -7.52 -38.55 8.55
N TYR A 688 -6.20 -38.65 8.57
CA TYR A 688 -5.29 -37.79 9.30
C TYR A 688 -4.94 -36.58 8.43
N CYS A 689 -5.43 -35.40 8.78
CA CYS A 689 -5.25 -34.19 8.00
C CYS A 689 -4.12 -33.33 8.58
N LEU A 690 -3.02 -33.18 7.84
CA LEU A 690 -1.96 -32.25 8.22
C LEU A 690 -2.42 -30.81 7.99
N ILE A 691 -2.49 -30.02 9.05
CA ILE A 691 -3.04 -28.65 9.05
C ILE A 691 -2.13 -27.72 9.83
N ARG A 692 -1.83 -26.57 9.22
CA ARG A 692 -1.17 -25.46 9.92
C ARG A 692 -2.18 -24.73 10.79
N ALA A 693 -2.08 -24.91 12.09
CA ALA A 693 -2.94 -24.27 13.09
C ALA A 693 -2.26 -24.23 14.46
N ASP A 694 -2.69 -23.31 15.32
CA ASP A 694 -2.13 -23.12 16.67
C ASP A 694 -2.72 -24.10 17.68
N SER A 695 -3.85 -24.72 17.35
CA SER A 695 -4.53 -25.73 18.17
C SER A 695 -5.38 -26.66 17.32
N GLU A 696 -5.69 -27.85 17.84
CA GLU A 696 -6.59 -28.81 17.18
C GLU A 696 -7.99 -28.21 16.95
N HIS A 697 -8.50 -27.42 17.90
CA HIS A 697 -9.77 -26.72 17.75
C HIS A 697 -9.75 -25.75 16.55
N GLN A 698 -8.69 -24.95 16.42
CA GLN A 698 -8.53 -24.07 15.26
C GLN A 698 -8.40 -24.88 13.96
N ALA A 699 -7.73 -26.04 13.98
CA ALA A 699 -7.63 -26.92 12.82
C ALA A 699 -9.01 -27.47 12.39
N GLN A 700 -9.85 -27.88 13.35
CA GLN A 700 -11.22 -28.33 13.09
C GLN A 700 -12.08 -27.19 12.51
N GLN A 701 -12.00 -26.00 13.09
CA GLN A 701 -12.70 -24.82 12.59
C GLN A 701 -12.27 -24.47 11.16
N LYS A 702 -10.97 -24.55 10.85
CA LYS A 702 -10.47 -24.34 9.47
C LYS A 702 -11.07 -25.33 8.49
N LEU A 703 -11.19 -26.61 8.85
CA LEU A 703 -11.84 -27.61 7.99
C LEU A 703 -13.34 -27.34 7.83
N GLN A 704 -14.05 -27.05 8.92
CA GLN A 704 -15.47 -26.68 8.92
C GLN A 704 -15.73 -25.50 7.99
N GLN A 705 -14.93 -24.44 8.13
CA GLN A 705 -15.04 -23.26 7.30
C GLN A 705 -14.77 -23.59 5.83
N ARG A 706 -13.74 -24.39 5.52
CA ARG A 706 -13.44 -24.75 4.12
C ARG A 706 -14.53 -25.60 3.48
N PHE A 707 -15.15 -26.50 4.22
CA PHE A 707 -16.29 -27.29 3.72
C PHE A 707 -17.49 -26.37 3.44
N ALA A 708 -17.75 -25.40 4.32
CA ALA A 708 -18.79 -24.40 4.11
C ALA A 708 -18.49 -23.49 2.91
N ASP A 709 -17.28 -22.92 2.84
CA ASP A 709 -16.80 -22.06 1.74
C ASP A 709 -16.97 -22.77 0.40
N PHE A 710 -16.63 -24.07 0.36
CA PHE A 710 -16.69 -24.86 -0.86
C PHE A 710 -18.03 -25.58 -1.09
N ARG A 711 -19.04 -25.31 -0.27
CA ARG A 711 -20.39 -25.93 -0.32
C ARG A 711 -20.32 -27.46 -0.38
N ILE A 712 -19.41 -28.04 0.40
CA ILE A 712 -19.30 -29.49 0.57
C ILE A 712 -20.30 -29.91 1.65
N GLU A 713 -21.44 -30.43 1.22
CA GLU A 713 -22.52 -30.90 2.09
C GLU A 713 -22.21 -32.29 2.67
N GLN A 714 -21.16 -32.37 3.48
CA GLN A 714 -20.82 -33.57 4.25
C GLN A 714 -20.65 -33.20 5.72
N PRO A 715 -21.28 -33.95 6.65
CA PRO A 715 -21.02 -33.74 8.07
C PRO A 715 -19.55 -34.03 8.35
N ILE A 716 -18.88 -33.17 9.11
CA ILE A 716 -17.52 -33.47 9.58
C ILE A 716 -17.62 -34.66 10.55
N GLN A 717 -17.20 -35.81 10.04
CA GLN A 717 -17.39 -37.11 10.68
C GLN A 717 -16.33 -37.34 11.77
N SER A 718 -16.61 -38.28 12.66
CA SER A 718 -15.65 -38.80 13.66
C SER A 718 -14.38 -39.43 13.06
N ARG A 719 -14.31 -39.58 11.73
CA ARG A 719 -13.16 -40.16 11.02
C ARG A 719 -12.10 -39.14 10.60
N ILE A 720 -12.28 -37.85 10.87
CA ILE A 720 -11.26 -36.83 10.56
C ILE A 720 -10.41 -36.57 11.80
N VAL A 721 -9.10 -36.76 11.69
CA VAL A 721 -8.12 -36.50 12.75
C VAL A 721 -7.20 -35.36 12.32
N PRO A 722 -7.41 -34.13 12.80
CA PRO A 722 -6.52 -33.00 12.54
C PRO A 722 -5.16 -33.23 13.21
N ILE A 723 -4.08 -33.03 12.46
CA ILE A 723 -2.71 -33.09 12.97
C ILE A 723 -2.03 -31.75 12.69
N LEU A 724 -1.55 -31.09 13.75
CA LEU A 724 -0.86 -29.81 13.63
C LEU A 724 0.51 -30.02 12.99
N ALA A 725 0.68 -29.55 11.77
CA ALA A 725 1.89 -29.79 10.97
C ALA A 725 2.12 -28.67 9.94
N ASP A 726 3.39 -28.46 9.60
CA ASP A 726 3.84 -27.52 8.59
C ASP A 726 4.83 -28.18 7.62
N LEU A 727 4.42 -28.31 6.36
CA LEU A 727 5.24 -28.90 5.29
C LEU A 727 6.56 -28.14 5.06
N SER A 728 6.65 -26.87 5.47
CA SER A 728 7.89 -26.08 5.31
C SER A 728 8.95 -26.39 6.36
N ARG A 729 8.65 -27.20 7.38
CA ARG A 729 9.53 -27.50 8.50
C ARG A 729 10.08 -28.94 8.42
N PRO A 730 11.28 -29.19 8.96
CA PRO A 730 11.78 -30.55 9.17
C PRO A 730 10.78 -31.41 9.95
N LEU A 731 10.69 -32.71 9.63
CA LEU A 731 9.73 -33.64 10.21
C LEU A 731 8.28 -33.14 10.14
N LEU A 732 7.95 -32.31 9.13
CA LEU A 732 6.63 -31.69 8.96
C LEU A 732 6.23 -30.78 10.14
N GLY A 733 7.21 -30.29 10.91
CA GLY A 733 6.97 -29.51 12.12
C GLY A 733 6.47 -30.32 13.32
N LEU A 734 6.47 -31.65 13.23
CA LEU A 734 6.04 -32.55 14.28
C LEU A 734 7.16 -32.81 15.28
N THR A 735 6.78 -33.12 16.52
CA THR A 735 7.70 -33.72 17.49
C THR A 735 8.16 -35.09 17.00
N PRO A 736 9.41 -35.52 17.26
CA PRO A 736 9.90 -36.85 16.87
C PRO A 736 8.97 -38.00 17.27
N GLU A 737 8.35 -37.93 18.45
CA GLU A 737 7.45 -38.95 18.98
C GLU A 737 6.18 -39.07 18.15
N LEU A 738 5.57 -37.94 17.78
CA LEU A 738 4.40 -37.89 16.91
C LEU A 738 4.74 -38.32 15.48
N PHE A 739 5.89 -37.91 14.95
CA PHE A 739 6.36 -38.37 13.65
C PHE A 739 6.50 -39.90 13.63
N GLN A 740 7.11 -40.49 14.66
CA GLN A 740 7.22 -41.95 14.80
C GLN A 740 5.85 -42.63 14.96
N THR A 741 4.93 -42.00 15.67
CA THR A 741 3.55 -42.49 15.81
C THR A 741 2.86 -42.55 14.46
N LEU A 742 2.97 -41.49 13.64
CA LEU A 742 2.42 -41.51 12.28
C LEU A 742 3.16 -42.52 11.38
N ALA A 743 4.48 -42.66 11.52
CA ALA A 743 5.27 -43.62 10.76
C ALA A 743 4.84 -45.08 10.98
N THR A 744 4.39 -45.40 12.20
CA THR A 744 3.89 -46.75 12.54
C THR A 744 2.42 -46.96 12.17
N GLN A 745 1.60 -45.92 12.25
CA GLN A 745 0.14 -46.04 12.12
C GLN A 745 -0.40 -45.86 10.70
N ILE A 746 0.15 -44.93 9.92
CA ILE A 746 -0.39 -44.57 8.60
C ILE A 746 -0.14 -45.67 7.58
N ASP A 747 -1.16 -46.01 6.77
CA ASP A 747 -1.11 -47.04 5.73
C ASP A 747 -0.86 -46.45 4.34
N ALA A 748 -1.46 -45.29 4.05
CA ALA A 748 -1.34 -44.60 2.78
C ALA A 748 -1.27 -43.07 2.97
N ILE A 749 -0.57 -42.38 2.08
CA ILE A 749 -0.39 -40.93 2.10
C ILE A 749 -0.91 -40.33 0.78
N TYR A 750 -1.81 -39.36 0.88
CA TYR A 750 -2.23 -38.49 -0.22
C TYR A 750 -1.51 -37.16 -0.06
N HIS A 751 -0.42 -37.01 -0.80
CA HIS A 751 0.39 -35.80 -0.77
C HIS A 751 -0.10 -34.79 -1.81
N ASN A 752 -1.06 -33.96 -1.40
CA ASN A 752 -1.68 -32.92 -2.21
C ASN A 752 -1.23 -31.49 -1.82
N GLY A 753 -0.90 -31.28 -0.55
CA GLY A 753 -0.47 -29.99 -0.04
C GLY A 753 0.80 -29.47 -0.72
N ALA A 754 0.71 -28.27 -1.28
CA ALA A 754 1.79 -27.50 -1.88
C ALA A 754 1.47 -26.00 -1.76
N TRP A 755 2.50 -25.16 -1.81
CA TRP A 755 2.35 -23.73 -2.03
C TRP A 755 2.29 -23.47 -3.54
N VAL A 756 1.08 -23.18 -4.03
CA VAL A 756 0.83 -22.87 -5.44
C VAL A 756 0.89 -21.36 -5.65
N HIS A 757 1.98 -20.86 -6.21
CA HIS A 757 2.16 -19.44 -6.55
C HIS A 757 2.87 -19.26 -7.89
N HIS A 758 2.19 -18.68 -8.87
CA HIS A 758 2.68 -18.65 -10.25
C HIS A 758 3.75 -17.59 -10.53
N THR A 759 3.89 -16.59 -9.65
CA THR A 759 4.87 -15.49 -9.82
C THR A 759 6.08 -15.56 -8.88
N LEU A 760 6.11 -16.48 -7.91
CA LEU A 760 7.26 -16.61 -7.00
C LEU A 760 8.38 -17.43 -7.65
N PRO A 761 9.66 -17.09 -7.40
CA PRO A 761 10.79 -17.87 -7.87
C PRO A 761 10.96 -19.15 -7.05
N TYR A 762 11.64 -20.16 -7.64
CA TYR A 762 11.88 -21.48 -7.03
C TYR A 762 12.35 -21.44 -5.56
N PRO A 763 13.34 -20.61 -5.15
CA PRO A 763 13.88 -20.64 -3.79
C PRO A 763 12.83 -20.38 -2.70
N GLN A 764 11.78 -19.59 -2.99
CA GLN A 764 10.72 -19.31 -2.02
C GLN A 764 9.74 -20.48 -1.88
N LEU A 765 9.55 -21.26 -2.94
CA LEU A 765 8.64 -22.40 -2.96
C LEU A 765 9.31 -23.71 -2.50
N LYS A 766 10.65 -23.77 -2.53
CA LYS A 766 11.48 -24.93 -2.17
C LYS A 766 11.11 -25.53 -0.81
N ALA A 767 10.99 -24.72 0.24
CA ALA A 767 10.76 -25.23 1.59
C ALA A 767 9.48 -26.07 1.69
N THR A 768 8.37 -25.57 1.12
CA THR A 768 7.08 -26.28 1.18
C THR A 768 6.98 -27.39 0.15
N ASN A 769 7.36 -27.11 -1.11
CA ASN A 769 7.06 -28.01 -2.22
C ASN A 769 8.12 -29.10 -2.39
N VAL A 770 9.40 -28.79 -2.12
CA VAL A 770 10.51 -29.73 -2.29
C VAL A 770 10.85 -30.40 -0.97
N LEU A 771 11.23 -29.62 0.05
CA LEU A 771 11.63 -30.18 1.34
C LEU A 771 10.43 -30.82 2.06
N GLY A 772 9.24 -30.23 1.96
CA GLY A 772 8.01 -30.88 2.43
C GLY A 772 7.73 -32.22 1.76
N THR A 773 7.97 -32.34 0.45
CA THR A 773 7.87 -33.64 -0.25
C THR A 773 8.92 -34.61 0.27
N GLN A 774 10.15 -34.16 0.49
CA GLN A 774 11.22 -35.00 1.06
C GLN A 774 10.85 -35.53 2.46
N GLU A 775 10.26 -34.71 3.32
CA GLU A 775 9.82 -35.14 4.65
C GLU A 775 8.61 -36.09 4.60
N ILE A 776 7.73 -35.93 3.60
CA ILE A 776 6.68 -36.91 3.33
C ILE A 776 7.26 -38.23 2.84
N LEU A 777 8.27 -38.21 1.98
CA LEU A 777 8.99 -39.42 1.56
C LEU A 777 9.71 -40.09 2.74
N ARG A 778 10.31 -39.30 3.64
CA ARG A 778 10.88 -39.79 4.90
C ARG A 778 9.82 -40.53 5.71
N LEU A 779 8.66 -39.90 5.93
CA LEU A 779 7.53 -40.54 6.63
C LEU A 779 7.04 -41.80 5.91
N ALA A 780 7.00 -41.79 4.57
CA ALA A 780 6.54 -42.93 3.76
C ALA A 780 7.47 -44.14 3.87
N CYS A 781 8.78 -43.92 4.04
CA CYS A 781 9.80 -44.95 4.18
C CYS A 781 10.00 -45.42 5.63
N GLU A 782 9.73 -44.57 6.62
CA GLU A 782 9.98 -44.84 8.04
C GLU A 782 8.98 -45.86 8.63
N GLY A 783 9.48 -46.82 9.43
CA GLY A 783 8.67 -47.88 10.03
C GLY A 783 8.17 -48.89 8.99
N LYS A 784 6.89 -48.81 8.62
CA LYS A 784 6.31 -49.60 7.52
C LYS A 784 6.20 -48.77 6.24
N PRO A 785 6.51 -49.32 5.05
CA PRO A 785 6.30 -48.63 3.79
C PRO A 785 4.82 -48.25 3.59
N LYS A 786 4.59 -47.01 3.15
CA LYS A 786 3.24 -46.45 2.95
C LYS A 786 3.00 -46.23 1.46
N LEU A 787 1.82 -46.60 0.98
CA LEU A 787 1.43 -46.28 -0.40
C LEU A 787 1.30 -44.76 -0.56
N LEU A 788 2.09 -44.19 -1.45
CA LEU A 788 2.10 -42.74 -1.70
C LEU A 788 1.32 -42.39 -2.96
N HIS A 789 0.22 -41.68 -2.78
CA HIS A 789 -0.51 -40.99 -3.84
C HIS A 789 0.02 -39.55 -3.94
N PHE A 790 0.87 -39.28 -4.91
CA PHE A 790 1.48 -37.97 -5.11
C PHE A 790 0.71 -37.15 -6.16
N ILE A 791 0.17 -36.01 -5.75
CA ILE A 791 -0.53 -35.11 -6.65
C ILE A 791 0.52 -34.14 -7.24
N SER A 792 0.81 -34.34 -8.51
CA SER A 792 1.68 -33.53 -9.34
C SER A 792 0.88 -32.65 -10.32
N THR A 793 1.56 -32.06 -11.29
CA THR A 793 0.97 -31.20 -12.32
C THR A 793 1.58 -31.52 -13.68
N ILE A 794 0.82 -31.32 -14.75
CA ILE A 794 1.37 -31.37 -16.12
C ILE A 794 2.38 -30.25 -16.39
N SER A 795 2.40 -29.18 -15.57
CA SER A 795 3.36 -28.07 -15.67
C SER A 795 4.82 -28.48 -15.41
N VAL A 796 5.08 -29.73 -15.04
CA VAL A 796 6.45 -30.28 -14.96
C VAL A 796 7.08 -30.46 -16.34
N PHE A 797 6.33 -30.32 -17.42
CA PHE A 797 6.83 -30.40 -18.79
C PHE A 797 6.85 -29.03 -19.48
N VAL A 798 7.78 -28.88 -20.41
CA VAL A 798 7.88 -27.75 -21.34
C VAL A 798 8.06 -28.30 -22.75
N ALA A 799 7.50 -27.62 -23.75
CA ALA A 799 7.72 -28.01 -25.15
C ALA A 799 9.17 -27.73 -25.55
N THR A 800 9.82 -28.71 -26.18
CA THR A 800 11.26 -28.62 -26.52
C THR A 800 11.50 -28.48 -28.02
N GLN A 801 10.47 -28.70 -28.85
CA GLN A 801 10.56 -28.61 -30.31
C GLN A 801 9.37 -27.83 -30.91
N PRO A 802 9.57 -27.13 -32.04
CA PRO A 802 8.49 -26.59 -32.87
C PRO A 802 7.51 -27.70 -33.29
N GLY A 803 6.21 -27.44 -33.13
CA GLY A 803 5.11 -28.36 -33.42
C GLY A 803 4.31 -28.76 -32.18
N VAL A 804 3.46 -29.78 -32.35
CA VAL A 804 2.74 -30.44 -31.26
C VAL A 804 3.61 -31.59 -30.75
N GLN A 805 3.99 -31.55 -29.48
CA GLN A 805 4.72 -32.63 -28.80
C GLN A 805 3.76 -33.38 -27.87
N VAL A 806 3.59 -34.69 -28.11
CA VAL A 806 2.74 -35.55 -27.28
C VAL A 806 3.56 -36.10 -26.09
N ILE A 807 3.11 -35.82 -24.88
CA ILE A 807 3.67 -36.32 -23.63
C ILE A 807 2.77 -37.44 -23.09
N SER A 808 3.27 -38.67 -23.11
CA SER A 808 2.57 -39.81 -22.53
C SER A 808 2.78 -39.93 -21.02
N GLU A 809 1.94 -40.70 -20.35
CA GLU A 809 2.06 -40.96 -18.91
C GLU A 809 3.36 -41.74 -18.56
N HIS A 810 4.00 -42.36 -19.55
CA HIS A 810 5.30 -43.04 -19.42
C HIS A 810 6.50 -42.11 -19.66
N HIS A 811 6.27 -40.87 -20.11
CA HIS A 811 7.34 -39.95 -20.46
C HIS A 811 8.15 -39.56 -19.21
N PRO A 812 9.49 -39.72 -19.24
CA PRO A 812 10.34 -39.39 -18.11
C PRO A 812 10.45 -37.88 -17.91
N LEU A 813 10.78 -37.47 -16.68
CA LEU A 813 11.25 -36.10 -16.43
C LEU A 813 12.71 -36.03 -16.84
N ASP A 814 13.01 -35.30 -17.91
CA ASP A 814 14.38 -35.14 -18.40
C ASP A 814 15.09 -33.99 -17.62
N PRO A 815 16.24 -34.28 -16.97
CA PRO A 815 17.03 -33.28 -16.24
C PRO A 815 17.49 -32.08 -17.08
N ASN A 816 17.55 -32.23 -18.39
CA ASN A 816 18.00 -31.18 -19.31
C ASN A 816 16.85 -30.27 -19.79
N THR A 817 15.59 -30.63 -19.51
CA THR A 817 14.40 -29.92 -20.01
C THR A 817 13.51 -29.49 -18.85
N VAL A 818 14.10 -28.68 -17.98
CA VAL A 818 13.44 -28.12 -16.80
C VAL A 818 12.39 -27.07 -17.21
N PRO A 819 11.18 -27.09 -16.63
CA PRO A 819 10.15 -26.11 -16.94
C PRO A 819 10.50 -24.70 -16.44
N SER A 820 9.88 -23.69 -17.05
CA SER A 820 9.98 -22.30 -16.63
C SER A 820 8.98 -21.95 -15.52
N GLY A 821 9.35 -21.02 -14.63
CA GLY A 821 8.51 -20.56 -13.52
C GLY A 821 8.73 -21.34 -12.22
N GLY A 822 8.78 -20.62 -11.09
CA GLY A 822 9.21 -21.19 -9.81
C GLY A 822 8.31 -22.32 -9.30
N TYR A 823 6.99 -22.23 -9.50
CA TYR A 823 6.06 -23.31 -9.13
C TYR A 823 6.32 -24.59 -9.92
N ALA A 824 6.40 -24.48 -11.25
CA ALA A 824 6.67 -25.61 -12.14
C ALA A 824 8.02 -26.27 -11.82
N GLN A 825 9.06 -25.46 -11.61
CA GLN A 825 10.38 -25.92 -11.16
C GLN A 825 10.30 -26.67 -9.83
N SER A 826 9.59 -26.12 -8.84
CA SER A 826 9.46 -26.76 -7.52
C SER A 826 8.72 -28.10 -7.58
N LYS A 827 7.70 -28.22 -8.44
CA LYS A 827 6.96 -29.47 -8.64
C LYS A 827 7.74 -30.48 -9.48
N TRP A 828 8.54 -30.03 -10.44
CA TRP A 828 9.46 -30.87 -11.19
C TRP A 828 10.49 -31.53 -10.25
N VAL A 829 11.13 -30.74 -9.38
CA VAL A 829 12.07 -31.27 -8.37
C VAL A 829 11.35 -32.24 -7.42
N ALA A 830 10.18 -31.86 -6.89
CA ALA A 830 9.41 -32.73 -5.99
C ALA A 830 9.02 -34.06 -6.65
N GLU A 831 8.58 -34.05 -7.91
CA GLU A 831 8.27 -35.29 -8.63
C GLU A 831 9.53 -36.12 -8.89
N SER A 832 10.67 -35.51 -9.22
CA SER A 832 11.95 -36.21 -9.36
C SER A 832 12.39 -36.92 -8.05
N LEU A 833 12.16 -36.30 -6.90
CA LEU A 833 12.39 -36.94 -5.59
C LEU A 833 11.46 -38.16 -5.39
N VAL A 834 10.19 -38.02 -5.74
CA VAL A 834 9.19 -39.10 -5.66
C VAL A 834 9.53 -40.25 -6.60
N ARG A 835 9.97 -39.96 -7.83
CA ARG A 835 10.46 -40.97 -8.79
C ARG A 835 11.69 -41.70 -8.26
N THR A 836 12.59 -40.98 -7.61
CA THR A 836 13.76 -41.59 -6.96
C THR A 836 13.33 -42.55 -5.85
N ALA A 837 12.38 -42.16 -5.00
CA ALA A 837 11.84 -43.05 -3.97
C ALA A 837 11.10 -44.27 -4.57
N GLN A 838 10.35 -44.07 -5.65
CA GLN A 838 9.70 -45.13 -6.40
C GLN A 838 10.73 -46.15 -6.94
N ALA A 839 11.82 -45.66 -7.54
CA ALA A 839 12.91 -46.52 -8.02
C ALA A 839 13.64 -47.28 -6.90
N ARG A 840 13.63 -46.73 -5.68
CA ARG A 840 14.10 -47.39 -4.45
C ARG A 840 13.11 -48.40 -3.86
N GLY A 841 11.95 -48.60 -4.50
CA GLY A 841 10.96 -49.61 -4.11
C GLY A 841 9.77 -49.07 -3.31
N LEU A 842 9.62 -47.75 -3.14
CA LEU A 842 8.43 -47.20 -2.49
C LEU A 842 7.21 -47.35 -3.43
N PRO A 843 6.08 -47.89 -2.96
CA PRO A 843 4.87 -47.98 -3.77
C PRO A 843 4.28 -46.57 -3.97
N VAL A 844 4.24 -46.10 -5.22
CA VAL A 844 3.85 -44.73 -5.58
C VAL A 844 2.85 -44.73 -6.73
N CYS A 845 1.84 -43.87 -6.66
CA CYS A 845 1.00 -43.45 -7.79
C CYS A 845 1.18 -41.93 -8.00
N ILE A 846 1.44 -41.49 -9.23
CA ILE A 846 1.62 -40.06 -9.55
C ILE A 846 0.44 -39.57 -10.37
N TYR A 847 -0.23 -38.50 -9.91
CA TYR A 847 -1.37 -37.89 -10.60
C TYR A 847 -0.96 -36.50 -11.09
N ARG A 848 -0.69 -36.34 -12.39
CA ARG A 848 -0.37 -35.04 -12.99
C ARG A 848 -1.66 -34.36 -13.42
N SER A 849 -2.12 -33.40 -12.63
CA SER A 849 -3.33 -32.65 -12.92
C SER A 849 -3.07 -31.52 -13.93
N GLY A 850 -4.05 -31.30 -14.81
CA GLY A 850 -4.21 -30.07 -15.58
C GLY A 850 -4.76 -28.93 -14.73
N ALA A 851 -5.18 -27.85 -15.40
CA ALA A 851 -5.71 -26.65 -14.76
C ALA A 851 -7.08 -26.94 -14.10
N ILE A 852 -7.05 -27.15 -12.79
CA ILE A 852 -8.23 -27.42 -11.99
C ILE A 852 -9.11 -26.16 -11.95
N SER A 853 -10.36 -26.31 -12.38
CA SER A 853 -11.38 -25.27 -12.42
C SER A 853 -12.45 -25.52 -11.35
N GLY A 854 -13.55 -24.75 -11.40
CA GLY A 854 -14.64 -24.86 -10.43
C GLY A 854 -15.33 -26.23 -10.41
N HIS A 855 -16.18 -26.44 -9.42
CA HIS A 855 -17.04 -27.63 -9.35
C HIS A 855 -18.10 -27.59 -10.44
N SER A 856 -18.24 -28.66 -11.21
CA SER A 856 -19.06 -28.71 -12.44
C SER A 856 -20.56 -28.39 -12.22
N GLN A 857 -21.09 -28.70 -11.04
CA GLN A 857 -22.50 -28.44 -10.68
C GLN A 857 -22.73 -27.17 -9.84
N THR A 858 -21.85 -26.84 -8.89
CA THR A 858 -22.07 -25.73 -7.95
C THR A 858 -21.36 -24.43 -8.36
N GLY A 859 -20.38 -24.52 -9.26
CA GLY A 859 -19.52 -23.41 -9.70
C GLY A 859 -18.57 -22.87 -8.63
N VAL A 860 -18.50 -23.51 -7.46
CA VAL A 860 -17.53 -23.18 -6.41
C VAL A 860 -16.12 -23.30 -6.95
N PHE A 861 -15.26 -22.34 -6.59
CA PHE A 861 -13.92 -22.22 -7.15
C PHE A 861 -12.88 -21.74 -6.14
N ASN A 862 -11.61 -21.94 -6.49
CA ASN A 862 -10.49 -21.31 -5.78
C ASN A 862 -10.47 -19.81 -6.10
N HIS A 863 -10.52 -18.92 -5.10
CA HIS A 863 -10.59 -17.47 -5.33
C HIS A 863 -9.39 -16.90 -6.12
N ASN A 864 -8.28 -17.64 -6.15
CA ASN A 864 -7.10 -17.29 -6.94
C ASN A 864 -7.06 -17.92 -8.35
N ASP A 865 -8.14 -18.55 -8.80
CA ASP A 865 -8.25 -19.23 -10.10
C ASP A 865 -8.15 -18.25 -11.28
N PHE A 866 -7.36 -18.65 -12.28
CA PHE A 866 -7.10 -17.88 -13.49
C PHE A 866 -8.38 -17.57 -14.29
N LEU A 867 -9.24 -18.57 -14.51
CA LEU A 867 -10.45 -18.41 -15.32
C LEU A 867 -11.40 -17.40 -14.66
N TYR A 868 -11.59 -17.51 -13.35
CA TYR A 868 -12.50 -16.62 -12.62
C TYR A 868 -11.98 -15.19 -12.58
N LYS A 869 -10.65 -15.00 -12.41
CA LYS A 869 -10.01 -13.69 -12.53
C LYS A 869 -10.08 -13.13 -13.94
N LEU A 870 -9.95 -13.97 -14.97
CA LEU A 870 -10.12 -13.58 -16.37
C LEU A 870 -11.56 -13.11 -16.65
N ILE A 871 -12.57 -13.86 -16.18
CA ILE A 871 -13.98 -13.51 -16.33
C ILE A 871 -14.28 -12.16 -15.66
N GLN A 872 -14.00 -12.05 -14.35
CA GLN A 872 -14.23 -10.81 -13.59
C GLN A 872 -13.49 -9.64 -14.22
N GLY A 873 -12.22 -9.87 -14.56
CA GLY A 873 -11.33 -8.90 -15.16
C GLY A 873 -11.80 -8.38 -16.51
N CYS A 874 -12.22 -9.25 -17.42
CA CYS A 874 -12.73 -8.86 -18.73
C CYS A 874 -14.06 -8.10 -18.63
N ILE A 875 -14.94 -8.50 -17.70
CA ILE A 875 -16.19 -7.77 -17.43
C ILE A 875 -15.89 -6.37 -16.88
N GLN A 876 -14.99 -6.28 -15.90
CA GLN A 876 -14.62 -5.02 -15.26
C GLN A 876 -13.87 -4.07 -16.22
N LEU A 877 -12.97 -4.60 -17.03
CA LEU A 877 -12.23 -3.85 -18.06
C LEU A 877 -13.14 -3.44 -19.23
N GLY A 878 -14.25 -4.14 -19.45
CA GLY A 878 -15.11 -3.94 -20.63
C GLY A 878 -14.44 -4.34 -21.95
N GLN A 879 -13.34 -5.11 -21.89
CA GLN A 879 -12.59 -5.54 -23.06
C GLN A 879 -12.13 -7.01 -22.94
N VAL A 880 -12.11 -7.67 -24.09
CA VAL A 880 -11.54 -9.01 -24.28
C VAL A 880 -10.52 -8.98 -25.42
N PRO A 881 -9.45 -9.80 -25.37
CA PRO A 881 -8.51 -9.88 -26.48
C PRO A 881 -9.17 -10.56 -27.69
N ALA A 882 -8.94 -10.02 -28.89
CA ALA A 882 -9.37 -10.61 -30.16
C ALA A 882 -8.56 -11.87 -30.53
N THR A 883 -7.55 -12.19 -29.74
CA THR A 883 -6.62 -13.30 -29.94
C THR A 883 -7.14 -14.53 -29.18
N GLU A 884 -7.32 -15.65 -29.88
CA GLU A 884 -7.85 -16.88 -29.27
C GLU A 884 -6.91 -17.48 -28.22
N MET A 885 -7.42 -17.78 -27.02
CA MET A 885 -6.71 -18.52 -26.00
C MET A 885 -7.33 -19.90 -25.83
N THR A 886 -6.50 -20.92 -25.62
CA THR A 886 -6.99 -22.26 -25.27
C THR A 886 -7.43 -22.27 -23.81
N LEU A 887 -8.69 -22.57 -23.56
CA LEU A 887 -9.23 -22.79 -22.22
C LEU A 887 -9.15 -24.28 -21.88
N ASN A 888 -8.23 -24.61 -20.98
CA ASN A 888 -8.11 -25.92 -20.34
C ASN A 888 -8.82 -25.86 -18.99
N LEU A 889 -10.04 -26.40 -18.90
CA LEU A 889 -10.83 -26.36 -17.67
C LEU A 889 -11.07 -27.79 -17.18
N LEU A 890 -10.57 -28.10 -15.98
CA LEU A 890 -10.69 -29.43 -15.40
C LEU A 890 -11.51 -29.36 -14.11
N PRO A 891 -12.81 -29.71 -14.10
CA PRO A 891 -13.64 -29.54 -12.91
C PRO A 891 -13.12 -30.31 -11.69
N VAL A 892 -13.07 -29.67 -10.52
CA VAL A 892 -12.46 -30.23 -9.31
C VAL A 892 -13.13 -31.53 -8.83
N ASP A 893 -14.43 -31.67 -9.08
CA ASP A 893 -15.21 -32.87 -8.76
C ASP A 893 -14.84 -34.07 -9.65
N TYR A 894 -14.43 -33.83 -10.90
CA TYR A 894 -13.87 -34.90 -11.74
C TYR A 894 -12.49 -35.32 -11.21
N VAL A 895 -11.61 -34.35 -10.93
CA VAL A 895 -10.23 -34.62 -10.48
C VAL A 895 -10.20 -35.39 -9.17
N SER A 896 -10.96 -34.94 -8.17
CA SER A 896 -11.02 -35.57 -6.85
C SER A 896 -11.59 -37.00 -6.93
N ARG A 897 -12.70 -37.21 -7.64
CA ARG A 897 -13.28 -38.55 -7.86
C ARG A 897 -12.32 -39.48 -8.59
N ALA A 898 -11.67 -39.00 -9.66
CA ALA A 898 -10.73 -39.79 -10.43
C ALA A 898 -9.52 -40.21 -9.58
N ILE A 899 -8.92 -39.30 -8.83
CA ILE A 899 -7.76 -39.63 -7.96
C ILE A 899 -8.13 -40.71 -6.94
N VAL A 900 -9.25 -40.55 -6.23
CA VAL A 900 -9.67 -41.49 -5.18
C VAL A 900 -10.12 -42.83 -5.76
N TYR A 901 -10.70 -42.85 -6.96
CA TYR A 901 -11.06 -44.11 -7.62
C TYR A 901 -9.81 -44.85 -8.12
N LEU A 902 -8.87 -44.13 -8.76
CA LEU A 902 -7.63 -44.71 -9.27
C LEU A 902 -6.73 -45.21 -8.14
N SER A 903 -6.69 -44.53 -7.00
CA SER A 903 -5.88 -44.90 -5.84
C SER A 903 -6.28 -46.22 -5.19
N GLN A 904 -7.54 -46.65 -5.37
CA GLN A 904 -8.06 -47.91 -4.82
C GLN A 904 -7.72 -49.14 -5.69
N GLN A 905 -7.16 -48.93 -6.89
CA GLN A 905 -6.85 -50.04 -7.80
C GLN A 905 -5.41 -50.51 -7.59
N GLN A 906 -5.23 -51.81 -7.33
CA GLN A 906 -3.90 -52.40 -7.20
C GLN A 906 -3.05 -52.23 -8.47
N THR A 907 -3.71 -52.27 -9.63
CA THR A 907 -3.09 -52.08 -10.95
C THR A 907 -2.61 -50.65 -11.20
N SER A 908 -2.93 -49.69 -10.33
CA SER A 908 -2.44 -48.31 -10.39
C SER A 908 -1.08 -48.12 -9.71
N ILE A 909 -0.68 -49.05 -8.84
CA ILE A 909 0.59 -48.94 -8.11
C ILE A 909 1.73 -48.92 -9.12
N GLY A 910 2.61 -47.92 -8.98
CA GLY A 910 3.74 -47.69 -9.86
C GLY A 910 3.41 -46.88 -11.12
N LYS A 911 2.14 -46.55 -11.37
CA LYS A 911 1.71 -45.83 -12.57
C LYS A 911 1.62 -44.32 -12.36
N VAL A 912 1.51 -43.65 -13.50
CA VAL A 912 1.35 -42.21 -13.64
C VAL A 912 0.06 -41.98 -14.41
N PHE A 913 -0.68 -40.96 -14.00
CA PHE A 913 -1.97 -40.61 -14.57
C PHE A 913 -1.96 -39.13 -14.97
N HIS A 914 -2.29 -38.84 -16.22
CA HIS A 914 -2.54 -37.49 -16.71
C HIS A 914 -4.04 -37.20 -16.57
N LEU A 915 -4.37 -36.35 -15.59
CA LEU A 915 -5.73 -35.86 -15.41
C LEU A 915 -5.84 -34.54 -16.16
N VAL A 916 -6.18 -34.59 -17.44
CA VAL A 916 -6.40 -33.40 -18.28
C VAL A 916 -7.75 -33.46 -18.98
N HIS A 917 -8.22 -32.32 -19.47
CA HIS A 917 -9.47 -32.27 -20.21
C HIS A 917 -9.23 -32.82 -21.63
N PRO A 918 -10.04 -33.79 -22.13
CA PRO A 918 -9.78 -34.45 -23.42
C PRO A 918 -10.04 -33.55 -24.64
N GLN A 919 -10.83 -32.49 -24.46
CA GLN A 919 -11.21 -31.56 -25.53
C GLN A 919 -11.16 -30.11 -25.02
N PRO A 920 -10.00 -29.45 -25.06
CA PRO A 920 -9.92 -28.03 -24.71
C PRO A 920 -10.68 -27.18 -25.73
N VAL A 921 -11.14 -26.00 -25.31
CA VAL A 921 -11.97 -25.12 -26.17
C VAL A 921 -11.33 -23.74 -26.33
N SER A 922 -11.74 -23.02 -27.37
CA SER A 922 -11.32 -21.62 -27.55
C SER A 922 -12.01 -20.71 -26.54
N SER A 923 -11.28 -19.70 -26.07
CA SER A 923 -11.81 -18.61 -25.23
C SER A 923 -12.94 -17.83 -25.89
N THR A 924 -13.13 -17.95 -27.20
CA THR A 924 -14.28 -17.37 -27.92
C THR A 924 -15.60 -17.88 -27.35
N LEU A 925 -15.69 -19.16 -26.99
CA LEU A 925 -16.89 -19.74 -26.34
C LEU A 925 -17.26 -18.97 -25.06
N LEU A 926 -16.28 -18.63 -24.23
CA LEU A 926 -16.48 -17.84 -23.02
C LEU A 926 -16.91 -16.41 -23.35
N PHE A 927 -16.20 -15.76 -24.27
CA PHE A 927 -16.48 -14.36 -24.62
C PHE A 927 -17.83 -14.19 -25.31
N ASP A 928 -18.25 -15.14 -26.14
CA ASP A 928 -19.57 -15.15 -26.76
C ASP A 928 -20.67 -15.39 -25.72
N LEU A 929 -20.43 -16.27 -24.74
CA LEU A 929 -21.34 -16.43 -23.61
C LEU A 929 -21.48 -15.13 -22.82
N LEU A 930 -20.38 -14.44 -22.50
CA LEU A 930 -20.42 -13.15 -21.81
C LEU A 930 -21.22 -12.10 -22.60
N ARG A 931 -21.05 -12.02 -23.92
CA ARG A 931 -21.85 -11.15 -24.79
C ARG A 931 -23.33 -11.53 -24.79
N SER A 932 -23.65 -12.82 -24.88
CA SER A 932 -25.02 -13.32 -24.84
C SER A 932 -25.74 -13.02 -23.51
N ARG A 933 -24.98 -12.80 -22.43
CA ARG A 933 -25.45 -12.35 -21.12
C ARG A 933 -25.48 -10.82 -20.96
N HIS A 934 -25.34 -10.08 -22.06
CA HIS A 934 -25.39 -8.62 -22.13
C HIS A 934 -24.30 -7.89 -21.32
N TYR A 935 -23.16 -8.53 -21.02
CA TYR A 935 -22.01 -7.81 -20.51
C TYR A 935 -21.43 -6.90 -21.61
N ASN A 936 -21.19 -5.63 -21.30
CA ASN A 936 -20.62 -4.66 -22.24
C ASN A 936 -19.11 -4.90 -22.41
N ILE A 937 -18.75 -5.84 -23.30
CA ILE A 937 -17.36 -6.21 -23.57
C ILE A 937 -17.00 -6.04 -25.05
N GLN A 938 -15.92 -5.31 -25.32
CA GLN A 938 -15.42 -5.08 -26.67
C GLN A 938 -14.21 -5.97 -26.98
N SER A 939 -14.18 -6.54 -28.19
CA SER A 939 -13.02 -7.30 -28.68
C SER A 939 -11.96 -6.34 -29.22
N VAL A 940 -10.75 -6.36 -28.67
CA VAL A 940 -9.66 -5.45 -29.09
C VAL A 940 -8.37 -6.23 -29.38
N PRO A 941 -7.46 -5.73 -30.25
CA PRO A 941 -6.16 -6.37 -30.50
C PRO A 941 -5.40 -6.67 -29.20
N TYR A 942 -4.69 -7.81 -29.14
CA TYR A 942 -4.02 -8.26 -27.91
C TYR A 942 -3.06 -7.22 -27.32
N ASP A 943 -2.27 -6.54 -28.15
CA ASP A 943 -1.33 -5.52 -27.65
C ASP A 943 -2.09 -4.33 -27.02
N GLN A 944 -3.24 -3.94 -27.58
CA GLN A 944 -4.10 -2.90 -27.02
C GLN A 944 -4.78 -3.36 -25.72
N TRP A 945 -5.29 -4.59 -25.70
CA TRP A 945 -5.86 -5.20 -24.50
C TRP A 945 -4.83 -5.28 -23.37
N ARG A 946 -3.61 -5.74 -23.70
CA ARG A 946 -2.49 -5.87 -22.77
C ARG A 946 -2.00 -4.52 -22.26
N GLN A 947 -1.94 -3.50 -23.11
CA GLN A 947 -1.62 -2.13 -22.66
C GLN A 947 -2.71 -1.58 -21.73
N SER A 948 -3.99 -1.84 -22.02
CA SER A 948 -5.08 -1.47 -21.12
C SER A 948 -4.96 -2.17 -19.78
N LEU A 949 -4.56 -3.44 -19.79
CA LEU A 949 -4.28 -4.25 -18.59
C LEU A 949 -3.02 -3.81 -17.83
N LEU A 950 -1.95 -3.36 -18.49
CA LEU A 950 -0.77 -2.78 -17.86
C LEU A 950 -1.05 -1.41 -17.24
N ASN A 951 -1.82 -0.58 -17.95
CA ASN A 951 -2.26 0.71 -17.44
C ASN A 951 -3.14 0.52 -16.19
N ILE A 952 -4.05 -0.45 -16.22
CA ILE A 952 -4.78 -0.89 -15.03
C ILE A 952 -3.81 -1.38 -13.96
N ALA A 953 -2.80 -2.20 -14.27
CA ALA A 953 -1.90 -2.71 -13.25
C ALA A 953 -1.06 -1.62 -12.55
N GLN A 954 -0.71 -0.54 -13.25
CA GLN A 954 0.00 0.61 -12.69
C GLN A 954 -0.89 1.49 -11.81
N HIS A 955 -2.16 1.66 -12.18
CA HIS A 955 -3.07 2.54 -11.47
C HIS A 955 -4.08 1.79 -10.60
N SER A 956 -4.04 0.44 -10.61
CA SER A 956 -5.06 -0.47 -10.07
C SER A 956 -4.60 -1.83 -9.53
N PRO A 957 -3.92 -1.87 -8.37
CA PRO A 957 -3.45 -3.13 -7.78
C PRO A 957 -4.58 -4.10 -7.37
N ASP A 958 -5.80 -3.62 -7.12
CA ASP A 958 -6.95 -4.46 -6.72
C ASP A 958 -7.70 -5.10 -7.90
N HIS A 959 -7.33 -4.79 -9.14
CA HIS A 959 -8.03 -5.34 -10.31
C HIS A 959 -7.79 -6.87 -10.41
N PRO A 960 -8.79 -7.72 -10.68
CA PRO A 960 -8.62 -9.18 -10.75
C PRO A 960 -7.51 -9.61 -11.72
N LEU A 961 -7.36 -8.90 -12.85
CA LEU A 961 -6.30 -9.15 -13.83
C LEU A 961 -4.90 -8.77 -13.35
N TYR A 962 -4.75 -7.90 -12.34
CA TYR A 962 -3.43 -7.47 -11.82
C TYR A 962 -2.53 -8.67 -11.50
N SER A 963 -3.08 -9.60 -10.71
CA SER A 963 -2.37 -10.79 -10.25
C SER A 963 -2.00 -11.80 -11.36
N ILE A 964 -2.60 -11.67 -12.55
CA ILE A 964 -2.34 -12.55 -13.70
C ILE A 964 -1.71 -11.82 -14.90
N VAL A 965 -1.41 -10.52 -14.78
CA VAL A 965 -0.66 -9.75 -15.80
C VAL A 965 0.64 -10.43 -16.23
N PRO A 966 1.47 -10.97 -15.31
CA PRO A 966 2.71 -11.63 -15.69
C PRO A 966 2.51 -12.90 -16.53
N LEU A 967 1.30 -13.46 -16.56
CA LEU A 967 0.95 -14.64 -17.36
C LEU A 967 0.68 -14.29 -18.83
N PHE A 968 0.63 -13.00 -19.19
CA PHE A 968 0.42 -12.53 -20.56
C PHE A 968 1.74 -12.01 -21.17
N SER A 969 2.20 -12.67 -22.23
CA SER A 969 3.48 -12.41 -22.92
C SER A 969 3.62 -10.97 -23.42
N THR A 970 4.86 -10.46 -23.43
CA THR A 970 5.18 -9.04 -23.67
C THR A 970 5.03 -8.58 -25.12
N SER A 971 4.92 -9.51 -26.07
CA SER A 971 4.64 -9.21 -27.47
C SER A 971 3.72 -10.25 -28.13
N HIS A 972 2.86 -9.79 -29.05
CA HIS A 972 2.08 -10.68 -29.92
C HIS A 972 2.96 -11.68 -30.69
N THR A 973 4.20 -11.32 -31.02
CA THR A 973 5.17 -12.19 -31.71
C THR A 973 5.72 -13.31 -30.82
N GLN A 974 5.95 -13.08 -29.52
CA GLN A 974 6.28 -14.16 -28.57
C GLN A 974 5.12 -15.13 -28.39
N SER A 975 3.88 -14.62 -28.39
CA SER A 975 2.68 -15.49 -28.36
C SER A 975 2.55 -16.36 -29.62
N GLN A 976 3.06 -15.89 -30.78
CA GLN A 976 3.06 -16.66 -32.03
C GLN A 976 4.17 -17.71 -32.06
N THR A 977 5.36 -17.45 -31.50
CA THR A 977 6.42 -18.47 -31.34
C THR A 977 6.08 -19.52 -30.27
N GLU A 978 5.43 -19.14 -29.17
CA GLU A 978 4.91 -20.10 -28.18
C GLU A 978 3.73 -20.92 -28.75
N ARG A 979 2.86 -20.32 -29.57
CA ARG A 979 1.84 -21.07 -30.33
C ARG A 979 2.42 -22.04 -31.37
N ALA A 980 3.66 -21.84 -31.79
CA ALA A 980 4.35 -22.77 -32.67
C ALA A 980 4.87 -24.01 -31.91
N MET A 981 4.76 -24.07 -30.58
CA MET A 981 5.26 -25.16 -29.71
C MET A 981 4.19 -25.51 -28.67
N SER A 982 3.46 -26.61 -28.84
CA SER A 982 2.39 -27.00 -27.91
C SER A 982 2.61 -28.40 -27.36
N LEU A 983 2.18 -28.61 -26.12
CA LEU A 983 2.16 -29.94 -25.49
C LEU A 983 0.74 -30.51 -25.57
N GLU A 984 0.64 -31.73 -26.07
CA GLU A 984 -0.54 -32.57 -25.89
C GLU A 984 -0.22 -33.67 -24.89
N PHE A 985 -1.19 -34.03 -24.05
CA PHE A 985 -0.99 -35.04 -23.01
C PHE A 985 -1.82 -36.27 -23.35
N ASP A 986 -1.14 -37.38 -23.59
CA ASP A 986 -1.80 -38.68 -23.68
C ASP A 986 -2.23 -39.13 -22.27
N CYS A 987 -3.40 -39.76 -22.20
CA CYS A 987 -4.10 -40.14 -20.97
C CYS A 987 -4.47 -41.62 -20.97
N GLN A 988 -3.70 -42.47 -21.65
CA GLN A 988 -4.05 -43.86 -21.89
C GLN A 988 -4.29 -44.66 -20.59
N ASN A 989 -3.40 -44.58 -19.60
CA ASN A 989 -3.55 -45.21 -18.29
C ASN A 989 -4.80 -44.69 -17.57
N THR A 990 -5.02 -43.38 -17.61
CA THR A 990 -6.20 -42.74 -17.00
C THR A 990 -7.49 -43.26 -17.63
N ASN A 991 -7.59 -43.24 -18.97
CA ASN A 991 -8.77 -43.69 -19.70
C ASN A 991 -9.02 -45.19 -19.51
N GLN A 992 -7.98 -46.02 -19.57
CA GLN A 992 -8.11 -47.46 -19.35
C GLN A 992 -8.55 -47.80 -17.92
N ALA A 993 -8.00 -47.10 -16.92
CA ALA A 993 -8.34 -47.35 -15.52
C ALA A 993 -9.73 -46.81 -15.13
N LEU A 994 -10.24 -45.80 -15.84
CA LEU A 994 -11.59 -45.24 -15.64
C LEU A 994 -12.67 -45.87 -16.52
N ILE A 995 -12.34 -46.75 -17.47
CA ILE A 995 -13.28 -47.27 -18.48
C ILE A 995 -14.51 -47.99 -17.89
N HIS A 996 -14.36 -48.59 -16.71
CA HIS A 996 -15.42 -49.30 -16.00
C HIS A 996 -16.05 -48.48 -14.86
N SER A 997 -15.70 -47.19 -14.76
CA SER A 997 -16.26 -46.27 -13.78
C SER A 997 -17.39 -45.43 -14.38
N HIS A 998 -18.19 -44.80 -13.53
CA HIS A 998 -19.14 -43.75 -13.92
C HIS A 998 -18.51 -42.35 -13.93
N ILE A 999 -17.18 -42.24 -13.87
CA ILE A 999 -16.45 -40.98 -13.75
C ILE A 999 -16.07 -40.51 -15.15
N SER A 1000 -16.77 -39.48 -15.64
CA SER A 1000 -16.48 -38.81 -16.91
C SER A 1000 -16.14 -37.34 -16.68
N CYS A 1001 -15.17 -36.81 -17.41
CA CYS A 1001 -14.86 -35.39 -17.39
C CYS A 1001 -16.02 -34.59 -18.05
N PRO A 1002 -16.66 -33.64 -17.35
CA PRO A 1002 -17.71 -32.81 -17.94
C PRO A 1002 -17.17 -32.00 -19.14
N PRO A 1003 -17.93 -31.88 -20.24
CA PRO A 1003 -17.49 -31.10 -21.40
C PRO A 1003 -17.40 -29.61 -21.07
N ILE A 1004 -16.46 -28.90 -21.73
CA ILE A 1004 -16.37 -27.44 -21.64
C ILE A 1004 -17.38 -26.81 -22.61
N ASP A 1005 -18.63 -26.73 -22.18
CA ASP A 1005 -19.73 -26.17 -22.94
C ASP A 1005 -20.33 -24.93 -22.27
N THR A 1006 -21.34 -24.34 -22.92
CA THR A 1006 -22.07 -23.19 -22.40
C THR A 1006 -22.76 -23.49 -21.06
N HIS A 1007 -23.13 -24.74 -20.79
CA HIS A 1007 -23.75 -25.14 -19.53
C HIS A 1007 -22.75 -25.07 -18.39
N LEU A 1008 -21.55 -25.66 -18.53
CA LEU A 1008 -20.49 -25.58 -17.53
C LEU A 1008 -20.08 -24.14 -17.24
N LEU A 1009 -19.84 -23.34 -18.29
CA LEU A 1009 -19.47 -21.93 -18.13
C LEU A 1009 -20.61 -21.10 -17.51
N THR A 1010 -21.87 -21.42 -17.82
CA THR A 1010 -23.04 -20.81 -17.16
C THR A 1010 -23.06 -21.10 -15.67
N THR A 1011 -22.76 -22.34 -15.25
CA THR A 1011 -22.66 -22.69 -13.83
C THR A 1011 -21.62 -21.82 -13.12
N TYR A 1012 -20.45 -21.62 -13.74
CA TYR A 1012 -19.37 -20.79 -13.17
C TYR A 1012 -19.78 -19.31 -13.08
N LEU A 1013 -20.43 -18.77 -14.12
CA LEU A 1013 -20.94 -17.40 -14.12
C LEU A 1013 -22.05 -17.19 -13.07
N ASN A 1014 -22.99 -18.13 -12.97
CA ASN A 1014 -24.07 -18.05 -11.99
C ASN A 1014 -23.51 -18.07 -10.57
N HIS A 1015 -22.45 -18.83 -10.31
CA HIS A 1015 -21.77 -18.82 -9.02
C HIS A 1015 -21.13 -17.45 -8.72
N LEU A 1016 -20.42 -16.85 -9.68
CA LEU A 1016 -19.87 -15.49 -9.55
C LEU A 1016 -20.96 -14.46 -9.26
N ILE A 1017 -22.12 -14.55 -9.91
CA ILE A 1017 -23.27 -13.68 -9.67
C ILE A 1017 -23.84 -13.88 -8.26
N GLN A 1018 -24.04 -15.13 -7.83
CA GLN A 1018 -24.54 -15.45 -6.48
C GLN A 1018 -23.62 -14.95 -5.36
N GLN A 1019 -22.32 -14.83 -5.62
CA GLN A 1019 -21.34 -14.29 -4.69
C GLN A 1019 -21.15 -12.77 -4.81
N ASN A 1020 -21.94 -12.09 -5.66
CA ASN A 1020 -21.81 -10.67 -5.98
C ASN A 1020 -20.41 -10.26 -6.49
N LEU A 1021 -19.69 -11.18 -7.13
CA LEU A 1021 -18.35 -10.94 -7.68
C LEU A 1021 -18.41 -10.37 -9.11
N ILE A 1022 -19.53 -10.55 -9.80
CA ILE A 1022 -19.86 -9.88 -11.06
C ILE A 1022 -21.33 -9.44 -10.99
N PRO A 1023 -21.72 -8.35 -11.67
CA PRO A 1023 -23.11 -7.89 -11.63
C PRO A 1023 -24.04 -8.92 -12.27
N ALA A 1024 -25.21 -9.17 -11.66
CA ALA A 1024 -26.28 -9.88 -12.33
C ALA A 1024 -26.68 -9.07 -13.58
N SER A 1025 -26.79 -9.72 -14.74
CA SER A 1025 -27.15 -9.03 -15.98
C SER A 1025 -28.44 -8.24 -15.79
N LEU A 1026 -28.45 -6.97 -16.21
CA LEU A 1026 -29.66 -6.18 -16.40
C LEU A 1026 -30.52 -6.89 -17.45
N LEU A 1027 -31.48 -7.72 -17.03
CA LEU A 1027 -32.62 -7.98 -17.89
C LEU A 1027 -33.31 -6.63 -18.11
N PRO A 1028 -33.61 -6.22 -19.35
CA PRO A 1028 -34.63 -5.21 -19.54
C PRO A 1028 -35.90 -5.76 -18.90
N THR A 1029 -36.47 -5.04 -17.95
CA THR A 1029 -37.84 -5.30 -17.50
C THR A 1029 -38.74 -5.34 -18.73
N PRO A 1030 -39.59 -6.38 -18.91
CA PRO A 1030 -40.53 -6.43 -20.01
C PRO A 1030 -41.55 -5.29 -19.96
#